data_AF-A0A3P8KMX3-F1
#
_entry.id   AF-A0A3P8KMX3-F1
#
_cell.length_a   1.000
_cell.length_b   1.000
_cell.length_c   1.000
_cell.angle_alpha   90.00
_cell.angle_beta   90.00
_cell.angle_gamma   90.00
#
_symmetry.space_group_name_H-M   'P 1'
#
loop_
_entity.id
_entity.type
_entity.pdbx_description
1 polymer ?
#
loop_
_entity_poly.entity_id
_entity_poly.type
_entity_poly.pdbx_seq_one_letter_code
_entity_poly.pdbx_strand_id
1 'polypeptide(L)'
;MNKNIVLDIKGLKKYFTNSGITNKAADDITFSLHEGEIVGLIGESGSGKTTVGRSLLRLYDDFNGFVTLDGKIVSGSRISNKQRKHLRRNIQMIFQDPHAALNGQKNIYSTLKEPLVVNGITKERINDIFKDWYDIKENFHYTFKQRALELELSNLESITLLAQKFFPYWIEKFKKIHYDSELDLEDNFNNFFNYLEEKQNMESEIVDNMYSNTDNLISFFYEKQKDYRNQNLDFAETGLINAKERYERVLQLTKISQKQYEAKNKLTQKKNELKELIKVQNEKSNDNRNTFKNFIAEYKSESRICRVARLTSYDLDFYLFNYKNELINKKISKIISKIKKELTHLSYAQISELIENLKQYSKEFFEQYLTPIKYQRKVIKLVEKTISEKFNFSYDKFVSIDKSEEEAFATAVAKLKEEIVQLKFIIKSAQEPSKTQEDLEKAKKSLDLAQEVHDYELAKYIEKNKSVIAQIQDKIKQQSDQYHSLVSQQSIADSEFTRVKDIFFDELRKLILAAKADKTKYKELVKLKNIYKTKIADKLNTLKSFHIEVKYLKKDINDINKLLGIKNSKMLAVFGNKFGKFIQKHFAKYYYRSSISNLLTKTTIYKALEDVGLLKQFAYRYPHEFSGGQRQRIVIARALISEPKVIVADEPIASLDISIQAQVVNLLKDLCEKKNIGMIFIAHDLSMVEYIADRVQIMHLGKIVESGSTESVYNRPMHPYTINLFKAVPKISNASEKFENVSFELDYLKEQVYPNVPQLYKVESDHYLYGTMTQIEEWIKPFGINNFNLATSKQTDEEYDSQIDHKPYDGRDDVPSNIEYTDEIKIDEETSEIKISSNFDFTKPGLSESDKTKPEVKETKKKSVSRKT
;
A
#
# COMPACT_ATOMS: atom_id res chain seq x y z
N MET A 1 21.15 -5.44 -3.75
CA MET A 1 21.00 -4.38 -2.72
C MET A 1 20.20 -4.99 -1.59
N ASN A 2 20.72 -5.01 -0.35
CA ASN A 2 20.01 -5.59 0.79
C ASN A 2 18.72 -4.83 1.06
N LYS A 3 17.58 -5.51 0.94
CA LYS A 3 16.26 -4.94 1.19
C LYS A 3 16.10 -4.80 2.71
N ASN A 4 15.67 -3.62 3.17
CA ASN A 4 15.49 -3.38 4.60
C ASN A 4 14.36 -4.25 5.17
N ILE A 5 14.54 -4.73 6.40
CA ILE A 5 13.46 -5.40 7.14
C ILE A 5 12.39 -4.38 7.51
N VAL A 6 11.20 -4.53 6.93
CA VAL A 6 10.07 -3.63 7.15
C VAL A 6 9.21 -4.07 8.32
N LEU A 7 9.05 -5.39 8.52
CA LEU A 7 8.31 -5.98 9.63
C LEU A 7 9.10 -7.18 10.17
N ASP A 8 9.27 -7.23 11.49
CA ASP A 8 9.94 -8.34 12.17
C ASP A 8 9.07 -8.83 13.31
N ILE A 9 8.73 -10.13 13.26
CA ILE A 9 7.83 -10.83 14.17
C ILE A 9 8.66 -11.84 14.95
N LYS A 10 8.67 -11.72 16.28
CA LYS A 10 9.41 -12.60 17.20
C LYS A 10 8.51 -13.18 18.27
N GLY A 11 8.33 -14.50 18.22
CA GLY A 11 7.58 -15.26 19.21
C GLY A 11 6.12 -14.84 19.37
N LEU A 12 5.44 -14.51 18.27
CA LEU A 12 4.04 -14.12 18.29
C LEU A 12 3.17 -15.28 18.79
N LYS A 13 2.45 -15.04 19.88
CA LYS A 13 1.58 -16.03 20.53
C LYS A 13 0.18 -15.47 20.72
N LYS A 14 -0.83 -16.14 20.16
CA LYS A 14 -2.23 -15.79 20.33
C LYS A 14 -3.05 -17.04 20.66
N TYR A 15 -3.52 -17.10 21.91
CA TYR A 15 -4.35 -18.19 22.39
C TYR A 15 -5.77 -17.69 22.66
N PHE A 16 -6.76 -18.55 22.43
CA PHE A 16 -8.16 -18.33 22.77
C PHE A 16 -8.57 -19.31 23.85
N THR A 17 -9.24 -18.82 24.89
CA THR A 17 -9.68 -19.64 26.01
C THR A 17 -11.20 -19.66 26.06
N ASN A 18 -11.81 -20.81 25.80
CA ASN A 18 -13.25 -21.02 25.84
C ASN A 18 -13.57 -22.22 26.74
N SER A 19 -14.45 -22.03 27.73
CA SER A 19 -14.93 -23.11 28.62
C SER A 19 -13.83 -23.97 29.25
N GLY A 20 -12.68 -23.36 29.58
CA GLY A 20 -11.52 -24.04 30.18
C GLY A 20 -10.55 -24.69 29.18
N ILE A 21 -10.91 -24.78 27.90
CA ILE A 21 -10.04 -25.27 26.82
C ILE A 21 -9.28 -24.09 26.22
N THR A 22 -7.95 -24.22 26.11
CA THR A 22 -7.08 -23.21 25.49
C THR A 22 -6.72 -23.66 24.09
N ASN A 23 -7.25 -22.98 23.07
CA ASN A 23 -6.86 -23.16 21.68
C ASN A 23 -5.66 -22.26 21.35
N LYS A 24 -4.55 -22.88 20.92
CA LYS A 24 -3.33 -22.18 20.54
C LYS A 24 -3.34 -21.81 19.06
N ALA A 25 -4.05 -20.75 18.70
CA ALA A 25 -4.20 -20.34 17.30
C ALA A 25 -2.88 -19.81 16.66
N ALA A 26 -1.99 -19.22 17.45
CA ALA A 26 -0.62 -18.94 17.04
C ALA A 26 0.30 -19.20 18.24
N ASP A 27 1.36 -19.98 18.07
CA ASP A 27 2.29 -20.42 19.10
C ASP A 27 3.73 -20.27 18.61
N ASP A 28 4.38 -19.19 19.04
CA ASP A 28 5.80 -18.90 18.80
C ASP A 28 6.15 -18.60 17.33
N ILE A 29 5.26 -17.90 16.64
CA ILE A 29 5.44 -17.52 15.24
C ILE A 29 6.55 -16.46 15.14
N THR A 30 7.62 -16.77 14.39
CA THR A 30 8.80 -15.92 14.20
C THR A 30 9.20 -15.88 12.73
N PHE A 31 9.21 -14.71 12.12
CA PHE A 31 9.73 -14.46 10.78
C PHE A 31 9.84 -12.95 10.50
N SER A 32 10.65 -12.60 9.50
CA SER A 32 10.86 -11.24 9.00
C SER A 32 10.18 -11.03 7.64
N LEU A 33 9.95 -9.78 7.29
CA LEU A 33 9.45 -9.35 5.98
C LEU A 33 10.25 -8.13 5.54
N HIS A 34 10.75 -8.17 4.32
CA HIS A 34 11.54 -7.13 3.68
C HIS A 34 10.69 -6.22 2.77
N GLU A 35 11.23 -5.05 2.44
CA GLU A 35 10.59 -4.15 1.48
C GLU A 35 10.51 -4.78 0.07
N GLY A 36 9.32 -4.79 -0.52
CA GLY A 36 9.08 -5.40 -1.83
C GLY A 36 9.29 -6.91 -1.86
N GLU A 37 9.15 -7.59 -0.72
CA GLU A 37 9.16 -9.05 -0.59
C GLU A 37 7.74 -9.56 -0.29
N ILE A 38 7.40 -10.74 -0.81
CA ILE A 38 6.15 -11.43 -0.56
C ILE A 38 6.42 -12.72 0.21
N VAL A 39 5.91 -12.79 1.44
CA VAL A 39 5.99 -14.00 2.28
C VAL A 39 4.65 -14.72 2.26
N GLY A 40 4.63 -15.94 1.73
CA GLY A 40 3.48 -16.83 1.75
C GLY A 40 3.29 -17.49 3.11
N LEU A 41 2.14 -17.31 3.75
CA LEU A 41 1.76 -18.05 4.96
C LEU A 41 0.71 -19.10 4.59
N ILE A 42 1.11 -20.37 4.70
CA ILE A 42 0.43 -21.52 4.09
C ILE A 42 -0.01 -22.51 5.17
N GLY A 43 -1.08 -23.26 4.93
CA GLY A 43 -1.49 -24.39 5.77
C GLY A 43 -2.98 -24.67 5.66
N GLU A 44 -3.46 -25.71 6.32
CA GLU A 44 -4.88 -26.06 6.32
C GLU A 44 -5.79 -24.99 6.93
N SER A 45 -7.09 -25.07 6.62
CA SER A 45 -8.10 -24.28 7.31
C SER A 45 -8.04 -24.53 8.82
N GLY A 46 -8.04 -23.46 9.61
CA GLY A 46 -7.90 -23.55 11.06
C GLY A 46 -6.46 -23.68 11.58
N SER A 47 -5.43 -23.70 10.73
CA SER A 47 -4.03 -23.77 11.18
C SER A 47 -3.56 -22.52 11.94
N GLY A 48 -4.25 -21.38 11.80
CA GLY A 48 -4.00 -20.15 12.55
C GLY A 48 -3.56 -18.92 11.74
N LYS A 49 -3.42 -19.05 10.41
CA LYS A 49 -2.91 -18.01 9.50
C LYS A 49 -3.62 -16.65 9.64
N THR A 50 -4.94 -16.64 9.52
CA THR A 50 -5.77 -15.42 9.71
C THR A 50 -5.60 -14.83 11.10
N THR A 51 -5.37 -15.64 12.13
CA THR A 51 -5.11 -15.15 13.50
C THR A 51 -3.79 -14.39 13.57
N VAL A 52 -2.74 -14.86 12.89
CA VAL A 52 -1.46 -14.14 12.76
C VAL A 52 -1.69 -12.77 12.13
N GLY A 53 -2.31 -12.74 10.95
CA GLY A 53 -2.58 -11.51 10.21
C GLY A 53 -3.40 -10.48 11.01
N ARG A 54 -4.49 -10.92 11.66
CA ARG A 54 -5.34 -10.06 12.50
C ARG A 54 -4.63 -9.56 13.77
N SER A 55 -3.70 -10.34 14.32
CA SER A 55 -2.90 -9.94 15.48
C SER A 55 -1.91 -8.83 15.12
N LEU A 56 -1.29 -8.88 13.93
CA LEU A 56 -0.36 -7.83 13.46
C LEU A 56 -1.06 -6.46 13.35
N LEU A 57 -2.32 -6.44 12.93
CA LEU A 57 -3.15 -5.23 12.86
C LEU A 57 -3.77 -4.82 14.19
N ARG A 58 -3.54 -5.62 15.24
CA ARG A 58 -4.13 -5.45 16.58
C ARG A 58 -5.66 -5.43 16.55
N LEU A 59 -6.27 -6.29 15.70
CA LEU A 59 -7.70 -6.60 15.81
C LEU A 59 -7.97 -7.47 17.05
N TYR A 60 -6.95 -8.20 17.49
CA TYR A 60 -6.85 -8.76 18.84
C TYR A 60 -5.82 -7.95 19.62
N ASP A 61 -6.21 -7.36 20.76
CA ASP A 61 -5.31 -6.55 21.59
C ASP A 61 -4.49 -7.38 22.58
N ASP A 62 -4.86 -8.64 22.78
CA ASP A 62 -4.27 -9.60 23.70
C ASP A 62 -3.49 -10.69 22.95
N PHE A 63 -2.30 -10.32 22.48
CA PHE A 63 -1.29 -11.28 22.01
C PHE A 63 0.05 -11.03 22.68
N ASN A 64 0.86 -12.09 22.69
CA ASN A 64 2.21 -12.16 23.22
C ASN A 64 3.23 -12.11 22.08
N GLY A 65 4.50 -11.83 22.41
CA GLY A 65 5.57 -11.69 21.43
C GLY A 65 5.84 -10.24 21.01
N PHE A 66 6.89 -10.08 20.20
CA PHE A 66 7.36 -8.79 19.73
C PHE A 66 7.15 -8.65 18.23
N VAL A 67 6.66 -7.48 17.86
CA VAL A 67 6.48 -7.07 16.48
C VAL A 67 7.10 -5.69 16.37
N THR A 68 8.05 -5.54 15.44
CA THR A 68 8.63 -4.26 15.05
C THR A 68 8.24 -3.94 13.61
N LEU A 69 8.01 -2.65 13.35
CA LEU A 69 7.64 -2.10 12.06
C LEU A 69 8.55 -0.90 11.82
N ASP A 70 9.33 -0.92 10.74
CA ASP A 70 10.25 0.18 10.40
C ASP A 70 11.20 0.54 11.56
N GLY A 71 11.75 -0.50 12.21
CA GLY A 71 12.61 -0.38 13.39
C GLY A 71 11.91 0.06 14.69
N LYS A 72 10.57 0.22 14.68
CA LYS A 72 9.78 0.65 15.85
C LYS A 72 8.91 -0.47 16.38
N ILE A 73 8.94 -0.68 17.68
CA ILE A 73 8.07 -1.66 18.34
C ILE A 73 6.61 -1.21 18.20
N VAL A 74 5.77 -2.09 17.64
CA VAL A 74 4.31 -1.91 17.51
C VAL A 74 3.50 -2.95 18.30
N SER A 75 4.20 -3.86 18.96
CA SER A 75 3.67 -4.88 19.87
C SER A 75 3.50 -4.37 21.31
N GLY A 76 2.72 -5.12 22.11
CA GLY A 76 2.56 -4.87 23.54
C GLY A 76 1.15 -4.52 23.98
N SER A 77 0.88 -4.71 25.27
CA SER A 77 -0.46 -4.49 25.88
C SER A 77 -0.93 -3.03 25.81
N ARG A 78 -0.01 -2.06 25.75
CA ARG A 78 -0.32 -0.63 25.59
C ARG A 78 0.72 0.06 24.71
N ILE A 79 0.29 0.52 23.55
CA ILE A 79 1.08 1.40 22.67
C ILE A 79 0.53 2.83 22.71
N SER A 80 1.39 3.82 22.49
CA SER A 80 0.99 5.23 22.44
C SER A 80 0.06 5.52 21.25
N ASN A 81 -0.73 6.59 21.32
CA ASN A 81 -1.56 7.01 20.18
C ASN A 81 -0.72 7.30 18.92
N LYS A 82 0.50 7.81 19.09
CA LYS A 82 1.47 8.06 18.00
C LYS A 82 1.88 6.75 17.32
N GLN A 83 2.25 5.73 18.10
CA GLN A 83 2.59 4.38 17.59
C GLN A 83 1.37 3.70 16.95
N ARG A 84 0.18 3.83 17.55
CA ARG A 84 -1.06 3.27 16.96
C ARG A 84 -1.39 3.90 15.62
N LYS A 85 -1.25 5.23 15.49
CA LYS A 85 -1.43 5.94 14.22
C LYS A 85 -0.38 5.51 13.20
N HIS A 86 0.88 5.34 13.62
CA HIS A 86 1.96 4.84 12.78
C HIS A 86 1.68 3.43 12.25
N LEU A 87 1.31 2.49 13.13
CA LEU A 87 0.90 1.13 12.78
C LEU A 87 -0.26 1.14 11.75
N ARG A 88 -1.36 1.84 12.07
CA ARG A 88 -2.57 1.88 11.21
C ARG A 88 -2.39 2.59 9.87
N ARG A 89 -1.31 3.36 9.72
CA ARG A 89 -0.94 3.96 8.42
C ARG A 89 -0.07 3.01 7.60
N ASN A 90 0.81 2.27 8.26
CA ASN A 90 1.87 1.53 7.60
C ASN A 90 1.58 0.04 7.43
N ILE A 91 0.64 -0.55 8.18
CA ILE A 91 0.15 -1.91 7.97
C ILE A 91 -1.32 -1.85 7.60
N GLN A 92 -1.70 -2.43 6.46
CA GLN A 92 -3.08 -2.54 5.98
C GLN A 92 -3.46 -4.00 5.69
N MET A 93 -4.75 -4.29 5.68
CA MET A 93 -5.28 -5.62 5.42
C MET A 93 -6.12 -5.65 4.14
N ILE A 94 -5.99 -6.73 3.38
CA ILE A 94 -6.95 -7.13 2.35
C ILE A 94 -7.70 -8.34 2.93
N PHE A 95 -9.00 -8.19 3.17
CA PHE A 95 -9.83 -9.24 3.78
C PHE A 95 -10.33 -10.24 2.73
N GLN A 96 -10.60 -11.46 3.19
CA GLN A 96 -11.09 -12.60 2.39
C GLN A 96 -12.41 -12.31 1.65
N ASP A 97 -13.35 -11.59 2.28
CA ASP A 97 -14.64 -11.24 1.69
C ASP A 97 -14.72 -9.74 1.35
N PRO A 98 -14.70 -9.37 0.05
CA PRO A 98 -14.88 -8.00 -0.40
C PRO A 98 -16.22 -7.39 -0.02
N HIS A 99 -17.27 -8.21 0.06
CA HIS A 99 -18.60 -7.74 0.39
C HIS A 99 -18.66 -7.25 1.84
N ALA A 100 -18.11 -8.01 2.78
CA ALA A 100 -17.99 -7.58 4.17
C ALA A 100 -17.02 -6.40 4.36
N ALA A 101 -16.02 -6.26 3.50
CA ALA A 101 -15.03 -5.18 3.59
C ALA A 101 -15.58 -3.81 3.18
N LEU A 102 -16.60 -3.74 2.32
CA LEU A 102 -17.16 -2.49 1.78
C LEU A 102 -18.51 -2.16 2.41
N ASN A 103 -18.73 -0.88 2.75
CA ASN A 103 -20.03 -0.43 3.22
C ASN A 103 -20.97 -0.16 2.03
N GLY A 104 -21.97 -1.02 1.83
CA GLY A 104 -22.94 -0.91 0.72
C GLY A 104 -23.76 0.39 0.67
N GLN A 105 -23.80 1.17 1.76
CA GLN A 105 -24.49 2.47 1.82
C GLN A 105 -23.59 3.65 1.41
N LYS A 106 -22.29 3.44 1.23
CA LYS A 106 -21.34 4.46 0.80
C LYS A 106 -20.88 4.17 -0.63
N ASN A 107 -20.67 5.23 -1.42
CA ASN A 107 -20.00 5.08 -2.71
C ASN A 107 -18.50 4.80 -2.54
N ILE A 108 -17.86 4.39 -3.64
CA ILE A 108 -16.43 4.04 -3.64
C ILE A 108 -15.55 5.23 -3.25
N TYR A 109 -15.89 6.44 -3.69
CA TYR A 109 -15.20 7.68 -3.36
C TYR A 109 -15.15 7.89 -1.86
N SER A 110 -16.28 7.74 -1.16
CA SER A 110 -16.35 7.91 0.30
C SER A 110 -15.58 6.80 1.02
N THR A 111 -15.60 5.59 0.48
CA THR A 111 -14.89 4.43 1.04
C THR A 111 -13.36 4.60 0.94
N LEU A 112 -12.86 5.08 -0.21
CA LEU A 112 -11.44 5.36 -0.43
C LEU A 112 -10.97 6.65 0.27
N LYS A 113 -11.86 7.63 0.44
CA LYS A 113 -11.57 8.86 1.20
C LYS A 113 -11.33 8.59 2.69
N GLU A 114 -11.98 7.58 3.26
CA GLU A 114 -11.94 7.32 4.71
C GLU A 114 -10.51 7.05 5.25
N PRO A 115 -9.70 6.13 4.67
CA PRO A 115 -8.30 5.94 5.07
C PRO A 115 -7.47 7.23 5.01
N LEU A 116 -7.64 8.04 3.96
CA LEU A 116 -6.90 9.30 3.77
C LEU A 116 -7.18 10.32 4.89
N VAL A 117 -8.44 10.40 5.33
CA VAL A 117 -8.87 11.32 6.38
C VAL A 117 -8.49 10.80 7.76
N VAL A 118 -8.75 9.52 8.05
CA VAL A 118 -8.48 8.90 9.36
C VAL A 118 -6.99 8.89 9.68
N ASN A 119 -6.15 8.56 8.69
CA ASN A 119 -4.69 8.57 8.86
C ASN A 119 -4.09 9.98 8.76
N GLY A 120 -4.89 11.00 8.45
CA GLY A 120 -4.45 12.40 8.35
C GLY A 120 -3.52 12.69 7.17
N ILE A 121 -3.52 11.83 6.15
CA ILE A 121 -2.63 11.92 4.98
C ILE A 121 -2.94 13.19 4.19
N THR A 122 -4.22 13.46 3.90
CA THR A 122 -4.62 14.70 3.21
C THR A 122 -4.23 15.94 4.01
N LYS A 123 -4.38 15.91 5.34
CA LYS A 123 -4.03 17.03 6.22
C LYS A 123 -2.53 17.29 6.21
N GLU A 124 -1.71 16.25 6.24
CA GLU A 124 -0.25 16.34 6.19
C GLU A 124 0.23 16.86 4.84
N ARG A 125 -0.28 16.33 3.71
CA ARG A 125 0.03 16.84 2.36
C ARG A 125 -0.34 18.31 2.19
N ILE A 126 -1.54 18.69 2.64
CA ILE A 126 -2.01 20.09 2.59
C ILE A 126 -1.21 21.00 3.54
N ASN A 127 -0.79 20.50 4.71
CA ASN A 127 0.12 21.26 5.56
C ASN A 127 1.45 21.51 4.85
N ASP A 128 1.99 20.51 4.17
CA ASP A 128 3.27 20.63 3.48
C ASP A 128 3.22 21.65 2.34
N ILE A 129 2.21 21.55 1.47
CA ILE A 129 2.00 22.50 0.36
C ILE A 129 1.90 23.93 0.88
N PHE A 130 1.08 24.16 1.92
CA PHE A 130 0.84 25.52 2.42
C PHE A 130 1.98 26.09 3.29
N LYS A 131 3.10 25.38 3.47
CA LYS A 131 4.31 25.95 4.10
C LYS A 131 4.94 27.02 3.20
N ASP A 132 5.06 26.72 1.91
CA ASP A 132 5.78 27.50 0.88
C ASP A 132 4.87 27.93 -0.30
N TRP A 133 3.60 27.54 -0.29
CA TRP A 133 2.66 27.81 -1.40
C TRP A 133 2.59 29.27 -1.87
N TYR A 134 2.64 30.23 -0.95
CA TYR A 134 2.53 31.64 -1.30
C TYR A 134 3.76 32.11 -2.09
N ASP A 135 4.95 31.71 -1.64
CA ASP A 135 6.22 32.10 -2.24
C ASP A 135 6.41 31.42 -3.61
N ILE A 136 6.01 30.15 -3.72
CA ILE A 136 6.00 29.42 -5.00
C ILE A 136 5.06 30.09 -6.00
N LYS A 137 3.85 30.46 -5.58
CA LYS A 137 2.88 31.14 -6.44
C LYS A 137 3.43 32.47 -6.97
N GLU A 138 4.10 33.25 -6.13
CA GLU A 138 4.65 34.55 -6.54
C GLU A 138 5.85 34.37 -7.48
N ASN A 139 6.79 33.49 -7.15
CA ASN A 139 8.01 33.28 -7.94
C ASN A 139 7.74 32.67 -9.32
N PHE A 140 6.83 31.70 -9.43
CA PHE A 140 6.57 30.97 -10.67
C PHE A 140 5.27 31.39 -11.36
N HIS A 141 4.71 32.56 -11.02
CA HIS A 141 3.38 32.98 -11.52
C HIS A 141 3.27 32.93 -13.04
N TYR A 142 4.24 33.50 -13.75
CA TYR A 142 4.25 33.58 -15.20
C TYR A 142 4.52 32.23 -15.85
N THR A 143 5.44 31.45 -15.29
CA THR A 143 5.74 30.09 -15.74
C THR A 143 4.55 29.16 -15.59
N PHE A 144 3.83 29.21 -14.47
CA PHE A 144 2.58 28.47 -14.30
C PHE A 144 1.52 28.92 -15.30
N LYS A 145 1.37 30.24 -15.51
CA LYS A 145 0.41 30.77 -16.47
C LYS A 145 0.73 30.37 -17.91
N GLN A 146 2.01 30.42 -18.30
CA GLN A 146 2.50 29.97 -19.59
C GLN A 146 2.19 28.48 -19.79
N ARG A 147 2.59 27.64 -18.84
CA ARG A 147 2.37 26.19 -18.93
C ARG A 147 0.88 25.83 -19.01
N ALA A 148 0.03 26.51 -18.24
CA ALA A 148 -1.41 26.31 -18.30
C ALA A 148 -1.99 26.68 -19.67
N LEU A 149 -1.55 27.78 -20.27
CA LEU A 149 -1.98 28.20 -21.61
C LEU A 149 -1.43 27.29 -22.72
N GLU A 150 -0.19 26.80 -22.59
CA GLU A 150 0.38 25.83 -23.55
C GLU A 150 -0.41 24.52 -23.57
N LEU A 151 -0.78 24.00 -22.40
CA LEU A 151 -1.61 22.80 -22.32
C LEU A 151 -3.04 23.04 -22.81
N GLU A 152 -3.60 24.24 -22.57
CA GLU A 152 -4.89 24.64 -23.13
C GLU A 152 -4.84 24.69 -24.67
N LEU A 153 -3.78 25.30 -25.23
CA LEU A 153 -3.54 25.35 -26.67
C LEU A 153 -3.40 23.94 -27.25
N SER A 154 -2.55 23.09 -26.67
CA SER A 154 -2.34 21.71 -27.11
C SER A 154 -3.63 20.88 -27.08
N ASN A 155 -4.48 21.09 -26.07
CA ASN A 155 -5.78 20.43 -26.00
C ASN A 155 -6.72 20.89 -27.11
N LEU A 156 -6.77 22.20 -27.39
CA LEU A 156 -7.56 22.75 -28.49
C LEU A 156 -7.04 22.28 -29.85
N GLU A 157 -5.72 22.22 -30.05
CA GLU A 157 -5.10 21.67 -31.26
C GLU A 157 -5.53 20.22 -31.50
N SER A 158 -5.47 19.39 -30.47
CA SER A 158 -5.89 17.98 -30.53
C SER A 158 -7.39 17.85 -30.87
N ILE A 159 -8.25 18.64 -30.21
CA ILE A 159 -9.69 18.67 -30.49
C ILE A 159 -9.97 19.09 -31.94
N THR A 160 -9.31 20.15 -32.41
CA THR A 160 -9.50 20.64 -33.78
C THR A 160 -9.00 19.64 -34.82
N LEU A 161 -7.89 18.94 -34.56
CA LEU A 161 -7.37 17.90 -35.44
C LEU A 161 -8.38 16.74 -35.59
N LEU A 162 -8.94 16.27 -34.48
CA LEU A 162 -9.99 15.25 -34.48
C LEU A 162 -11.24 15.74 -35.23
N ALA A 163 -11.67 16.98 -34.98
CA ALA A 163 -12.81 17.58 -35.66
C ALA A 163 -12.60 17.69 -37.18
N GLN A 164 -11.42 18.10 -37.63
CA GLN A 164 -11.07 18.19 -39.06
C GLN A 164 -11.09 16.83 -39.75
N LYS A 165 -10.64 15.78 -39.06
CA LYS A 165 -10.63 14.42 -39.57
C LYS A 165 -12.05 13.86 -39.69
N PHE A 166 -12.86 14.00 -38.64
CA PHE A 166 -14.13 13.28 -38.53
C PHE A 166 -15.34 14.03 -39.08
N PHE A 167 -15.45 15.36 -38.90
CA PHE A 167 -16.69 16.06 -39.26
C PHE A 167 -17.00 16.04 -40.77
N PRO A 168 -16.03 16.32 -41.67
CA PRO A 168 -16.28 16.21 -43.11
C PRO A 168 -16.59 14.78 -43.53
N TYR A 169 -15.84 13.81 -42.98
CA TYR A 169 -16.03 12.38 -43.23
C TYR A 169 -17.45 11.92 -42.85
N TRP A 170 -17.97 12.32 -41.69
CA TRP A 170 -19.33 12.00 -41.26
C TRP A 170 -20.39 12.59 -42.18
N ILE A 171 -20.23 13.85 -42.60
CA ILE A 171 -21.17 14.48 -43.55
C ILE A 171 -21.18 13.73 -44.89
N GLU A 172 -20.02 13.40 -45.44
CA GLU A 172 -19.93 12.64 -46.69
C GLU A 172 -20.51 11.22 -46.55
N LYS A 173 -20.26 10.56 -45.41
CA LYS A 173 -20.82 9.25 -45.10
C LYS A 173 -22.35 9.31 -45.06
N PHE A 174 -22.94 10.28 -44.35
CA PHE A 174 -24.40 10.45 -44.30
C PHE A 174 -25.05 10.81 -45.63
N LYS A 175 -24.34 11.50 -46.54
CA LYS A 175 -24.83 11.74 -47.91
C LYS A 175 -24.97 10.47 -48.74
N LYS A 176 -24.17 9.43 -48.44
CA LYS A 176 -24.17 8.14 -49.16
C LYS A 176 -25.10 7.11 -48.51
N ILE A 177 -25.46 7.30 -47.25
CA ILE A 177 -26.35 6.38 -46.53
C ILE A 177 -27.80 6.61 -46.95
N HIS A 178 -28.35 5.60 -47.62
CA HIS A 178 -29.78 5.46 -47.88
C HIS A 178 -30.27 4.13 -47.30
N TYR A 179 -31.56 4.05 -46.96
CA TYR A 179 -32.15 2.78 -46.58
C TYR A 179 -32.18 1.87 -47.81
N ASP A 180 -31.45 0.77 -47.76
CA ASP A 180 -31.38 -0.19 -48.86
C ASP A 180 -32.25 -1.41 -48.52
N SER A 181 -33.26 -1.68 -49.34
CA SER A 181 -34.13 -2.84 -49.18
C SER A 181 -33.45 -4.17 -49.52
N GLU A 182 -32.29 -4.15 -50.18
CA GLU A 182 -31.50 -5.35 -50.52
C GLU A 182 -30.54 -5.77 -49.39
N LEU A 183 -30.21 -4.87 -48.46
CA LEU A 183 -29.37 -5.14 -47.29
C LEU A 183 -30.19 -5.68 -46.11
N ASP A 184 -29.56 -6.47 -45.24
CA ASP A 184 -30.20 -6.92 -44.01
C ASP A 184 -30.46 -5.76 -43.04
N LEU A 185 -31.39 -5.96 -42.10
CA LEU A 185 -31.74 -4.97 -41.07
C LEU A 185 -30.56 -4.61 -40.17
N GLU A 186 -29.66 -5.56 -39.90
CA GLU A 186 -28.47 -5.32 -39.09
C GLU A 186 -27.43 -4.45 -39.82
N ASP A 187 -27.21 -4.69 -41.11
CA ASP A 187 -26.31 -3.87 -41.94
C ASP A 187 -26.83 -2.44 -42.10
N ASN A 188 -28.14 -2.29 -42.36
CA ASN A 188 -28.81 -1.00 -42.40
C ASN A 188 -28.72 -0.25 -41.05
N PHE A 189 -28.77 -0.97 -39.93
CA PHE A 189 -28.59 -0.40 -38.60
C PHE A 189 -27.14 0.05 -38.37
N ASN A 190 -26.16 -0.79 -38.69
CA ASN A 190 -24.73 -0.52 -38.51
C ASN A 190 -24.25 0.67 -39.35
N ASN A 191 -24.80 0.85 -40.55
CA ASN A 191 -24.47 1.96 -41.46
C ASN A 191 -24.53 3.34 -40.79
N PHE A 192 -25.53 3.58 -39.94
CA PHE A 192 -25.64 4.85 -39.20
C PHE A 192 -25.25 4.72 -37.71
N PHE A 193 -25.26 3.53 -37.12
CA PHE A 193 -24.88 3.33 -35.71
C PHE A 193 -23.38 3.57 -35.48
N ASN A 194 -22.52 3.21 -36.44
CA ASN A 194 -21.06 3.41 -36.34
C ASN A 194 -20.67 4.87 -36.09
N TYR A 195 -21.49 5.84 -36.54
CA TYR A 195 -21.31 7.25 -36.20
C TYR A 195 -21.28 7.50 -34.69
N LEU A 196 -22.17 6.86 -33.92
CA LEU A 196 -22.20 7.02 -32.47
C LEU A 196 -20.96 6.42 -31.79
N GLU A 197 -20.38 5.35 -32.36
CA GLU A 197 -19.17 4.71 -31.85
C GLU A 197 -17.93 5.56 -32.13
N GLU A 198 -17.79 6.03 -33.36
CA GLU A 198 -16.72 6.96 -33.75
C GLU A 198 -16.79 8.26 -32.92
N LYS A 199 -17.99 8.80 -32.72
CA LYS A 199 -18.22 9.96 -31.85
C LYS A 199 -17.85 9.67 -30.39
N GLN A 200 -18.16 8.47 -29.89
CA GLN A 200 -17.79 8.05 -28.54
C GLN A 200 -16.26 8.00 -28.37
N ASN A 201 -15.54 7.43 -29.34
CA ASN A 201 -14.09 7.34 -29.31
C ASN A 201 -13.44 8.73 -29.34
N MET A 202 -13.93 9.63 -30.19
CA MET A 202 -13.49 11.02 -30.24
C MET A 202 -13.68 11.73 -28.88
N GLU A 203 -14.86 11.60 -28.26
CA GLU A 203 -15.12 12.22 -26.95
C GLU A 203 -14.26 11.62 -25.83
N SER A 204 -13.99 10.31 -25.86
CA SER A 204 -13.08 9.65 -24.91
C SER A 204 -11.67 10.22 -25.01
N GLU A 205 -11.13 10.33 -26.22
CA GLU A 205 -9.78 10.86 -26.46
C GLU A 205 -9.65 12.31 -25.97
N ILE A 206 -10.69 13.13 -26.14
CA ILE A 206 -10.73 14.50 -25.62
C ILE A 206 -10.69 14.50 -24.09
N VAL A 207 -11.48 13.65 -23.44
CA VAL A 207 -11.51 13.54 -21.98
C VAL A 207 -10.19 13.03 -21.42
N ASP A 208 -9.57 12.05 -22.06
CA ASP A 208 -8.28 11.48 -21.65
C ASP A 208 -7.14 12.50 -21.79
N ASN A 209 -7.12 13.28 -22.88
CA ASN A 209 -6.19 14.40 -23.05
C ASN A 209 -6.38 15.46 -21.95
N MET A 210 -7.63 15.79 -21.59
CA MET A 210 -7.90 16.70 -20.47
C MET A 210 -7.39 16.15 -19.13
N TYR A 211 -7.55 14.85 -18.85
CA TYR A 211 -7.02 14.22 -17.65
C TYR A 211 -5.48 14.30 -17.60
N SER A 212 -4.81 13.90 -18.68
CA SER A 212 -3.36 13.99 -18.82
C SER A 212 -2.85 15.42 -18.55
N ASN A 213 -3.54 16.42 -19.10
CA ASN A 213 -3.21 17.83 -18.86
C ASN A 213 -3.38 18.24 -17.39
N THR A 214 -4.43 17.77 -16.71
CA THR A 214 -4.59 18.05 -15.27
C THR A 214 -3.47 17.42 -14.43
N ASP A 215 -3.07 16.19 -14.75
CA ASP A 215 -2.00 15.48 -14.04
C ASP A 215 -0.63 16.13 -14.32
N ASN A 216 -0.40 16.59 -15.56
CA ASN A 216 0.78 17.36 -15.94
C ASN A 216 0.88 18.68 -15.16
N LEU A 217 -0.22 19.43 -15.00
CA LEU A 217 -0.22 20.68 -14.23
C LEU A 217 0.05 20.45 -12.74
N ILE A 218 -0.52 19.39 -12.16
CA ILE A 218 -0.29 19.04 -10.76
C ILE A 218 1.17 18.61 -10.55
N SER A 219 1.69 17.76 -11.44
CA SER A 219 3.08 17.31 -11.40
C SER A 219 4.06 18.47 -11.56
N PHE A 220 3.77 19.39 -12.48
CA PHE A 220 4.55 20.61 -12.68
C PHE A 220 4.56 21.52 -11.45
N PHE A 221 3.45 21.64 -10.72
CA PHE A 221 3.44 22.34 -9.43
C PHE A 221 4.41 21.71 -8.43
N TYR A 222 4.41 20.38 -8.29
CA TYR A 222 5.33 19.69 -7.38
C TYR A 222 6.80 19.79 -7.83
N GLU A 223 7.06 19.79 -9.13
CA GLU A 223 8.38 20.06 -9.70
C GLU A 223 8.86 21.46 -9.28
N LYS A 224 8.03 22.50 -9.48
CA LYS A 224 8.38 23.87 -9.07
C LYS A 224 8.45 24.07 -7.57
N GLN A 225 7.69 23.31 -6.78
CA GLN A 225 7.87 23.27 -5.34
C GLN A 225 9.25 22.70 -4.96
N LYS A 226 9.72 21.66 -5.67
CA LYS A 226 11.07 21.10 -5.47
C LYS A 226 12.14 22.09 -5.89
N ASP A 227 11.97 22.75 -7.04
CA ASP A 227 12.88 23.80 -7.52
C ASP A 227 13.00 24.94 -6.49
N TYR A 228 11.86 25.44 -5.98
CA TYR A 228 11.84 26.46 -4.93
C TYR A 228 12.62 26.04 -3.68
N ARG A 229 12.40 24.81 -3.19
CA ARG A 229 13.10 24.26 -2.02
C ARG A 229 14.59 24.08 -2.26
N ASN A 230 14.99 23.87 -3.50
CA ASN A 230 16.38 23.78 -3.95
C ASN A 230 16.97 25.15 -4.33
N GLN A 231 16.26 26.26 -4.11
CA GLN A 231 16.65 27.63 -4.44
C GLN A 231 16.80 27.91 -5.95
N ASN A 232 16.20 27.10 -6.81
CA ASN A 232 16.10 27.34 -8.25
C ASN A 232 14.87 28.21 -8.52
N LEU A 233 15.04 29.54 -8.68
CA LEU A 233 13.95 30.50 -8.89
C LEU A 233 13.88 30.99 -10.34
N ASP A 234 12.69 31.32 -10.84
CA ASP A 234 12.51 31.89 -12.19
C ASP A 234 13.12 33.30 -12.33
N PHE A 235 13.00 34.08 -11.26
CA PHE A 235 13.61 35.39 -11.14
C PHE A 235 14.48 35.38 -9.89
N ALA A 236 15.79 35.49 -10.07
CA ALA A 236 16.76 35.42 -8.98
C ALA A 236 16.84 36.77 -8.26
N GLU A 237 16.09 36.92 -7.17
CA GLU A 237 16.19 38.09 -6.29
C GLU A 237 17.47 38.11 -5.43
N THR A 238 18.47 37.30 -5.76
CA THR A 238 19.65 37.08 -4.92
C THR A 238 20.35 38.38 -4.57
N GLY A 239 20.46 39.33 -5.51
CA GLY A 239 21.01 40.66 -5.27
C GLY A 239 20.22 41.46 -4.22
N LEU A 240 18.89 41.50 -4.34
CA LEU A 240 18.01 42.24 -3.42
C LEU A 240 17.90 41.56 -2.05
N ILE A 241 17.73 40.24 -2.02
CA ILE A 241 17.69 39.45 -0.78
C ILE A 241 19.01 39.63 -0.01
N ASN A 242 20.15 39.47 -0.69
CA ASN A 242 21.46 39.66 -0.06
C ASN A 242 21.65 41.10 0.44
N ALA A 243 21.19 42.11 -0.31
CA ALA A 243 21.25 43.50 0.12
C ALA A 243 20.33 43.78 1.32
N LYS A 244 19.14 43.17 1.37
CA LYS A 244 18.19 43.29 2.47
C LYS A 244 18.67 42.59 3.73
N GLU A 245 19.17 41.37 3.61
CA GLU A 245 19.81 40.64 4.71
C GLU A 245 21.03 41.40 5.22
N ARG A 246 21.85 41.97 4.31
CA ARG A 246 22.97 42.83 4.67
C ARG A 246 22.50 44.08 5.42
N TYR A 247 21.44 44.74 4.96
CA TYR A 247 20.86 45.91 5.63
C TYR A 247 20.31 45.55 7.02
N GLU A 248 19.50 44.50 7.14
CA GLU A 248 18.95 44.02 8.42
C GLU A 248 20.07 43.61 9.38
N ARG A 249 21.12 42.94 8.87
CA ARG A 249 22.32 42.62 9.63
C ARG A 249 23.01 43.89 10.10
N VAL A 250 23.27 44.86 9.24
CA VAL A 250 23.92 46.14 9.61
C VAL A 250 23.06 46.94 10.60
N LEU A 251 21.74 46.97 10.43
CA LEU A 251 20.78 47.62 11.35
C LEU A 251 20.77 46.97 12.74
N GLN A 252 20.98 45.66 12.83
CA GLN A 252 21.20 45.02 14.12
C GLN A 252 22.59 45.38 14.66
N LEU A 253 23.63 45.39 13.82
CA LEU A 253 25.01 45.72 14.21
C LEU A 253 25.24 47.18 14.63
N THR A 254 24.30 48.10 14.34
CA THR A 254 24.32 49.46 14.91
C THR A 254 23.84 49.51 16.36
N LYS A 255 23.14 48.46 16.82
CA LYS A 255 22.62 48.33 18.19
C LYS A 255 23.43 47.36 19.05
N ILE A 256 24.05 46.38 18.41
CA ILE A 256 24.77 45.27 19.06
C ILE A 256 26.10 45.01 18.34
N SER A 257 27.09 44.43 19.02
CA SER A 257 28.37 44.08 18.39
C SER A 257 28.22 42.86 17.45
N GLN A 258 29.20 42.65 16.55
CA GLN A 258 29.20 41.49 15.67
C GLN A 258 29.20 40.17 16.42
N LYS A 259 29.95 40.10 17.53
CA LYS A 259 29.97 38.94 18.43
C LYS A 259 28.61 38.68 19.06
N GLN A 260 27.86 39.73 19.43
CA GLN A 260 26.51 39.60 20.00
C GLN A 260 25.48 39.09 18.97
N TYR A 261 25.55 39.57 17.73
CA TYR A 261 24.65 39.13 16.65
C TYR A 261 24.83 37.64 16.34
N GLU A 262 26.08 37.21 16.12
CA GLU A 262 26.41 35.80 15.88
C GLU A 262 26.01 34.91 17.06
N ALA A 263 26.20 35.40 18.29
CA ALA A 263 25.80 34.67 19.49
C ALA A 263 24.29 34.47 19.59
N LYS A 264 23.47 35.45 19.17
CA LYS A 264 22.00 35.37 19.19
C LYS A 264 21.43 34.34 18.20
N ASN A 265 22.01 34.25 17.01
CA ASN A 265 21.62 33.24 16.01
C ASN A 265 21.98 31.83 16.50
N LYS A 266 23.23 31.64 16.96
CA LYS A 266 23.68 30.37 17.55
C LYS A 266 22.83 29.97 18.76
N LEU A 267 22.43 30.92 19.61
CA LEU A 267 21.58 30.66 20.76
C LEU A 267 20.22 30.05 20.37
N THR A 268 19.61 30.54 19.29
CA THR A 268 18.30 30.04 18.83
C THR A 268 18.42 28.63 18.29
N GLN A 269 19.45 28.37 17.47
CA GLN A 269 19.78 27.03 16.98
C GLN A 269 20.02 26.05 18.14
N LYS A 270 20.89 26.41 19.09
CA LYS A 270 21.24 25.58 20.25
C LYS A 270 20.07 25.28 21.18
N LYS A 271 19.13 26.22 21.36
CA LYS A 271 17.88 25.98 22.10
C LYS A 271 16.99 24.95 21.40
N ASN A 272 16.90 25.00 20.07
CA ASN A 272 16.13 24.03 19.30
C ASN A 272 16.79 22.64 19.34
N GLU A 273 18.12 22.58 19.20
CA GLU A 273 18.91 21.35 19.37
C GLU A 273 18.68 20.72 20.76
N LEU A 274 18.76 21.51 21.83
CA LEU A 274 18.50 21.05 23.20
C LEU A 274 17.06 20.53 23.36
N LYS A 275 16.07 21.22 22.79
CA LYS A 275 14.66 20.82 22.87
C LYS A 275 14.40 19.51 22.15
N GLU A 276 14.96 19.32 20.95
CA GLU A 276 14.84 18.06 20.22
C GLU A 276 15.60 16.93 20.94
N LEU A 277 16.81 17.18 21.47
CA LEU A 277 17.57 16.19 22.24
C LEU A 277 16.78 15.66 23.45
N ILE A 278 16.20 16.55 24.26
CA ILE A 278 15.36 16.17 25.41
C ILE A 278 14.12 15.37 24.97
N LYS A 279 13.50 15.78 23.86
CA LYS A 279 12.31 15.10 23.33
C LYS A 279 12.64 13.69 22.85
N VAL A 280 13.73 13.51 22.10
CA VAL A 280 14.21 12.19 21.65
C VAL A 280 14.50 11.29 22.85
N GLN A 281 15.15 11.83 23.89
CA GLN A 281 15.45 11.06 25.10
C GLN A 281 14.18 10.62 25.84
N ASN A 282 13.18 11.50 25.95
CA ASN A 282 11.89 11.17 26.56
C ASN A 282 11.14 10.08 25.77
N GLU A 283 11.20 10.12 24.44
CA GLU A 283 10.64 9.06 23.59
C GLU A 283 11.36 7.72 23.83
N LYS A 284 12.70 7.71 23.81
CA LYS A 284 13.54 6.53 24.10
C LYS A 284 13.21 5.92 25.47
N SER A 285 13.10 6.74 26.51
CA SER A 285 12.79 6.26 27.88
C SER A 285 11.37 5.69 28.00
N ASN A 286 10.39 6.28 27.30
CA ASN A 286 9.03 5.73 27.27
C ASN A 286 8.98 4.38 26.54
N ASP A 287 9.69 4.26 25.42
CA ASP A 287 9.78 3.01 24.66
C ASP A 287 10.50 1.92 25.44
N ASN A 288 11.60 2.25 26.13
CA ASN A 288 12.28 1.36 27.08
C ASN A 288 11.30 0.81 28.14
N ARG A 289 10.58 1.71 28.84
CA ARG A 289 9.61 1.32 29.89
C ARG A 289 8.49 0.43 29.35
N ASN A 290 8.02 0.69 28.13
CA ASN A 290 6.99 -0.10 27.48
C ASN A 290 7.51 -1.48 27.07
N THR A 291 8.74 -1.55 26.53
CA THR A 291 9.43 -2.79 26.18
C THR A 291 9.54 -3.71 27.39
N PHE A 292 10.06 -3.22 28.53
CA PHE A 292 10.11 -4.02 29.74
C PHE A 292 8.72 -4.44 30.26
N LYS A 293 7.71 -3.57 30.18
CA LYS A 293 6.33 -3.94 30.56
C LYS A 293 5.79 -5.08 29.70
N ASN A 294 6.12 -5.09 28.41
CA ASN A 294 5.72 -6.14 27.48
C ASN A 294 6.36 -7.47 27.86
N PHE A 295 7.69 -7.51 28.04
CA PHE A 295 8.38 -8.72 28.54
C PHE A 295 7.81 -9.20 29.89
N ILE A 296 7.56 -8.29 30.84
CA ILE A 296 6.94 -8.67 32.14
C ILE A 296 5.55 -9.28 31.93
N ALA A 297 4.73 -8.70 31.05
CA ALA A 297 3.40 -9.21 30.75
C ALA A 297 3.47 -10.58 30.07
N GLU A 298 4.43 -10.76 29.17
CA GLU A 298 4.69 -12.01 28.45
C GLU A 298 5.06 -13.14 29.43
N TYR A 299 6.09 -12.95 30.26
CA TYR A 299 6.48 -13.97 31.26
C TYR A 299 5.38 -14.25 32.30
N LYS A 300 4.54 -13.25 32.62
CA LYS A 300 3.34 -13.48 33.44
C LYS A 300 2.30 -14.32 32.72
N SER A 301 2.12 -14.13 31.42
CA SER A 301 1.24 -14.93 30.58
C SER A 301 1.77 -16.36 30.46
N GLU A 302 3.06 -16.54 30.16
CA GLU A 302 3.73 -17.85 30.11
C GLU A 302 3.58 -18.61 31.42
N SER A 303 3.73 -17.92 32.56
CA SER A 303 3.48 -18.51 33.87
C SER A 303 2.04 -18.99 34.03
N ARG A 304 1.04 -18.22 33.55
CA ARG A 304 -0.37 -18.62 33.58
C ARG A 304 -0.63 -19.82 32.66
N ILE A 305 -0.03 -19.84 31.47
CA ILE A 305 -0.14 -20.94 30.51
C ILE A 305 0.43 -22.22 31.14
N CYS A 306 1.64 -22.17 31.70
CA CYS A 306 2.25 -23.28 32.43
C CYS A 306 1.37 -23.74 33.60
N ARG A 307 0.77 -22.79 34.34
CA ARG A 307 -0.14 -23.10 35.45
C ARG A 307 -1.37 -23.86 34.96
N VAL A 308 -1.99 -23.43 33.86
CA VAL A 308 -3.15 -24.12 33.28
C VAL A 308 -2.73 -25.51 32.82
N ALA A 309 -1.68 -25.63 32.01
CA ALA A 309 -1.16 -26.89 31.49
C ALA A 309 -0.85 -27.90 32.61
N ARG A 310 -0.26 -27.41 33.71
CA ARG A 310 -0.01 -28.21 34.91
C ARG A 310 -1.31 -28.69 35.56
N LEU A 311 -2.28 -27.81 35.78
CA LEU A 311 -3.53 -28.14 36.48
C LEU A 311 -4.44 -29.06 35.65
N THR A 312 -4.27 -29.08 34.33
CA THR A 312 -4.99 -29.98 33.42
C THR A 312 -4.25 -31.28 33.13
N SER A 313 -3.02 -31.45 33.62
CA SER A 313 -2.21 -32.64 33.35
C SER A 313 -2.64 -33.84 34.20
N TYR A 314 -2.69 -35.02 33.58
CA TYR A 314 -2.81 -36.31 34.27
C TYR A 314 -1.45 -36.99 34.50
N ASP A 315 -0.40 -36.57 33.79
CA ASP A 315 0.98 -37.04 33.95
C ASP A 315 1.71 -36.19 35.01
N LEU A 316 2.33 -36.88 35.98
CA LEU A 316 3.09 -36.28 37.07
C LEU A 316 4.39 -35.62 36.60
N ASP A 317 5.05 -36.17 35.59
CA ASP A 317 6.29 -35.60 35.07
C ASP A 317 6.00 -34.34 34.23
N PHE A 318 4.97 -34.38 33.36
CA PHE A 318 4.48 -33.18 32.68
C PHE A 318 3.95 -32.12 33.67
N TYR A 319 3.26 -32.52 34.75
CA TYR A 319 2.85 -31.62 35.82
C TYR A 319 4.06 -30.92 36.45
N LEU A 320 5.10 -31.69 36.80
CA LEU A 320 6.28 -31.18 37.47
C LEU A 320 7.12 -30.28 36.54
N PHE A 321 7.24 -30.64 35.26
CA PHE A 321 7.86 -29.82 34.22
C PHE A 321 7.18 -28.44 34.13
N ASN A 322 5.86 -28.41 33.99
CA ASN A 322 5.11 -27.16 33.93
C ASN A 322 5.15 -26.38 35.26
N TYR A 323 5.24 -27.05 36.41
CA TYR A 323 5.43 -26.39 37.71
C TYR A 323 6.76 -25.65 37.79
N LYS A 324 7.85 -26.31 37.37
CA LYS A 324 9.19 -25.71 37.31
C LYS A 324 9.18 -24.47 36.40
N ASN A 325 8.60 -24.58 35.21
CA ASN A 325 8.46 -23.46 34.26
C ASN A 325 7.55 -22.34 34.79
N GLU A 326 6.45 -22.67 35.47
CA GLU A 326 5.56 -21.69 36.12
C GLU A 326 6.36 -20.80 37.10
N LEU A 327 7.21 -21.42 37.94
CA LEU A 327 8.03 -20.72 38.94
C LEU A 327 9.17 -19.92 38.33
N ILE A 328 9.86 -20.47 37.32
CA ILE A 328 10.92 -19.74 36.60
C ILE A 328 10.34 -18.51 35.93
N ASN A 329 9.24 -18.64 35.18
CA ASN A 329 8.61 -17.51 34.50
C ASN A 329 8.16 -16.43 35.50
N LYS A 330 7.66 -16.82 36.69
CA LYS A 330 7.42 -15.85 37.80
C LYS A 330 8.69 -15.18 38.27
N LYS A 331 9.78 -15.91 38.48
CA LYS A 331 11.07 -15.37 38.94
C LYS A 331 11.65 -14.40 37.91
N ILE A 332 11.66 -14.77 36.63
CA ILE A 332 12.09 -13.91 35.50
C ILE A 332 11.26 -12.63 35.48
N SER A 333 9.92 -12.71 35.56
CA SER A 333 9.07 -11.51 35.56
C SER A 333 9.38 -10.55 36.71
N LYS A 334 9.78 -11.07 37.89
CA LYS A 334 10.20 -10.27 39.05
C LYS A 334 11.58 -9.63 38.82
N ILE A 335 12.53 -10.36 38.24
CA ILE A 335 13.86 -9.85 37.88
C ILE A 335 13.72 -8.71 36.87
N ILE A 336 12.98 -8.91 35.79
CA ILE A 336 12.74 -7.87 34.78
C ILE A 336 12.03 -6.65 35.40
N SER A 337 11.12 -6.87 36.36
CA SER A 337 10.47 -5.77 37.10
C SER A 337 11.43 -4.95 37.96
N LYS A 338 12.50 -5.58 38.47
CA LYS A 338 13.59 -4.91 39.20
C LYS A 338 14.49 -4.15 38.23
N ILE A 339 15.00 -4.85 37.20
CA ILE A 339 15.85 -4.28 36.14
C ILE A 339 15.20 -3.04 35.50
N LYS A 340 13.91 -3.11 35.18
CA LYS A 340 13.15 -1.98 34.61
C LYS A 340 13.21 -0.69 35.46
N LYS A 341 13.35 -0.81 36.79
CA LYS A 341 13.47 0.35 37.68
C LYS A 341 14.88 0.92 37.68
N GLU A 342 15.88 0.08 37.43
CA GLU A 342 17.31 0.42 37.47
C GLU A 342 17.82 0.91 36.11
N LEU A 343 17.44 0.26 35.01
CA LEU A 343 17.90 0.55 33.65
C LEU A 343 16.83 1.33 32.88
N THR A 344 17.12 2.57 32.49
CA THR A 344 16.12 3.47 31.89
C THR A 344 16.52 4.10 30.55
N HIS A 345 17.76 3.86 30.11
CA HIS A 345 18.41 4.46 28.95
C HIS A 345 18.71 3.43 27.84
N LEU A 346 18.55 2.14 28.11
CA LEU A 346 18.76 1.08 27.10
C LEU A 346 17.85 1.19 25.87
N SER A 347 18.40 0.83 24.71
CA SER A 347 17.68 0.67 23.45
C SER A 347 16.91 -0.67 23.39
N TYR A 348 15.99 -0.82 22.44
CA TYR A 348 15.29 -2.10 22.23
C TYR A 348 16.26 -3.26 21.97
N ALA A 349 17.24 -3.08 21.10
CA ALA A 349 18.22 -4.12 20.77
C ALA A 349 18.98 -4.60 22.02
N GLN A 350 19.39 -3.66 22.87
CA GLN A 350 20.07 -3.97 24.14
C GLN A 350 19.13 -4.67 25.13
N ILE A 351 17.87 -4.23 25.25
CA ILE A 351 16.88 -4.92 26.09
C ILE A 351 16.61 -6.33 25.56
N SER A 352 16.47 -6.49 24.24
CA SER A 352 16.25 -7.77 23.59
C SER A 352 17.43 -8.72 23.86
N GLU A 353 18.67 -8.24 23.72
CA GLU A 353 19.87 -9.00 24.06
C GLU A 353 19.90 -9.39 25.54
N LEU A 354 19.56 -8.48 26.45
CA LEU A 354 19.45 -8.76 27.88
C LEU A 354 18.44 -9.88 28.17
N ILE A 355 17.27 -9.82 27.52
CA ILE A 355 16.24 -10.85 27.71
C ILE A 355 16.67 -12.17 27.09
N GLU A 356 17.36 -12.17 25.95
CA GLU A 356 17.88 -13.40 25.33
C GLU A 356 18.94 -14.06 26.21
N ASN A 357 19.87 -13.28 26.78
CA ASN A 357 20.84 -13.78 27.75
C ASN A 357 20.15 -14.36 28.99
N LEU A 358 19.06 -13.73 29.44
CA LEU A 358 18.26 -14.24 30.56
C LEU A 358 17.51 -15.54 30.20
N LYS A 359 17.02 -15.67 28.97
CA LYS A 359 16.40 -16.91 28.45
C LYS A 359 17.43 -18.04 28.39
N GLN A 360 18.61 -17.77 27.83
CA GLN A 360 19.69 -18.75 27.73
C GLN A 360 20.14 -19.21 29.14
N TYR A 361 20.41 -18.27 30.05
CA TYR A 361 20.73 -18.59 31.44
C TYR A 361 19.62 -19.41 32.12
N SER A 362 18.36 -19.06 31.86
CA SER A 362 17.21 -19.81 32.38
C SER A 362 17.17 -21.25 31.86
N LYS A 363 17.51 -21.48 30.59
CA LYS A 363 17.57 -22.81 29.98
C LYS A 363 18.68 -23.65 30.61
N GLU A 364 19.90 -23.10 30.69
CA GLU A 364 21.05 -23.74 31.33
C GLU A 364 20.76 -24.06 32.82
N PHE A 365 20.13 -23.13 33.54
CA PHE A 365 19.70 -23.34 34.92
C PHE A 365 18.66 -24.46 35.04
N PHE A 366 17.70 -24.52 34.11
CA PHE A 366 16.68 -25.58 34.09
C PHE A 366 17.33 -26.94 33.89
N GLU A 367 18.21 -27.07 32.90
CA GLU A 367 18.94 -28.31 32.58
C GLU A 367 19.81 -28.75 33.75
N GLN A 368 20.62 -27.85 34.33
CA GLN A 368 21.56 -28.18 35.38
C GLN A 368 20.89 -28.49 36.73
N TYR A 369 19.93 -27.67 37.17
CA TYR A 369 19.43 -27.71 38.55
C TYR A 369 18.02 -28.25 38.70
N LEU A 370 17.16 -28.13 37.68
CA LEU A 370 15.75 -28.51 37.79
C LEU A 370 15.43 -29.83 37.08
N THR A 371 16.10 -30.15 35.98
CA THR A 371 15.90 -31.42 35.25
C THR A 371 16.17 -32.65 36.12
N PRO A 372 17.24 -32.69 36.96
CA PRO A 372 17.50 -33.84 37.82
C PRO A 372 16.42 -34.07 38.91
N ILE A 373 15.61 -33.06 39.22
CA ILE A 373 14.59 -33.14 40.27
C ILE A 373 13.40 -33.94 39.75
N LYS A 374 13.28 -35.21 40.16
CA LYS A 374 12.11 -36.07 39.88
C LYS A 374 10.99 -35.87 40.91
N TYR A 375 9.80 -36.39 40.62
CA TYR A 375 8.64 -36.30 41.50
C TYR A 375 8.88 -37.01 42.85
N GLN A 376 8.57 -36.32 43.95
CA GLN A 376 8.65 -36.83 45.33
C GLN A 376 7.73 -36.07 46.28
N ARG A 377 7.40 -36.62 47.46
CA ARG A 377 6.43 -36.06 48.45
C ARG A 377 6.66 -34.58 48.83
N LYS A 378 7.89 -34.06 48.77
CA LYS A 378 8.24 -32.65 49.10
C LYS A 378 8.84 -31.89 47.90
N VAL A 379 8.58 -32.34 46.67
CA VAL A 379 9.21 -31.78 45.45
C VAL A 379 8.93 -30.29 45.26
N ILE A 380 7.72 -29.82 45.61
CA ILE A 380 7.30 -28.41 45.51
C ILE A 380 8.26 -27.52 46.32
N LYS A 381 8.45 -27.82 47.61
CA LYS A 381 9.35 -27.07 48.49
C LYS A 381 10.81 -27.13 48.03
N LEU A 382 11.23 -28.29 47.50
CA LEU A 382 12.58 -28.45 46.96
C LEU A 382 12.81 -27.52 45.76
N VAL A 383 11.91 -27.53 44.77
CA VAL A 383 12.02 -26.68 43.58
C VAL A 383 12.00 -25.19 43.95
N GLU A 384 11.08 -24.77 44.83
CA GLU A 384 11.03 -23.39 45.31
C GLU A 384 12.33 -22.96 46.00
N LYS A 385 12.88 -23.83 46.87
CA LYS A 385 14.16 -23.59 47.56
C LYS A 385 15.30 -23.47 46.56
N THR A 386 15.44 -24.41 45.63
CA THR A 386 16.49 -24.42 44.59
C THR A 386 16.47 -23.14 43.75
N ILE A 387 15.29 -22.70 43.31
CA ILE A 387 15.16 -21.45 42.54
C ILE A 387 15.50 -20.23 43.40
N SER A 388 15.11 -20.22 44.68
CA SER A 388 15.39 -19.08 45.57
C SER A 388 16.87 -18.91 45.89
N GLU A 389 17.60 -20.00 46.09
CA GLU A 389 19.00 -20.01 46.50
C GLU A 389 19.97 -19.91 45.31
N LYS A 390 19.67 -20.58 44.20
CA LYS A 390 20.62 -20.76 43.09
C LYS A 390 20.35 -19.91 41.86
N PHE A 391 19.15 -19.34 41.70
CA PHE A 391 18.83 -18.52 40.52
C PHE A 391 19.39 -17.09 40.70
N ASN A 392 20.63 -16.86 40.29
CA ASN A 392 21.31 -15.57 40.37
C ASN A 392 21.85 -15.12 39.00
N PHE A 393 21.05 -14.35 38.26
CA PHE A 393 21.43 -13.80 36.96
C PHE A 393 22.13 -12.44 37.14
N SER A 394 23.36 -12.30 36.63
CA SER A 394 24.06 -11.01 36.55
C SER A 394 23.70 -10.27 35.26
N TYR A 395 23.53 -8.95 35.37
CA TYR A 395 23.27 -8.04 34.25
C TYR A 395 24.23 -6.84 34.25
N ASP A 396 25.42 -7.01 34.83
CA ASP A 396 26.40 -5.92 35.05
C ASP A 396 26.83 -5.24 33.73
N LYS A 397 26.96 -6.03 32.64
CA LYS A 397 27.20 -5.52 31.27
C LYS A 397 26.18 -4.44 30.87
N PHE A 398 24.91 -4.66 31.18
CA PHE A 398 23.84 -3.74 30.79
C PHE A 398 23.74 -2.54 31.74
N VAL A 399 24.17 -2.69 33.00
CA VAL A 399 24.34 -1.57 33.93
C VAL A 399 25.41 -0.61 33.44
N SER A 400 26.56 -1.12 32.96
CA SER A 400 27.61 -0.25 32.41
C SER A 400 27.16 0.46 31.13
N ILE A 401 26.40 -0.21 30.27
CA ILE A 401 25.85 0.40 29.04
C ILE A 401 24.83 1.49 29.40
N ASP A 402 23.90 1.24 30.33
CA ASP A 402 22.89 2.24 30.73
C ASP A 402 23.54 3.49 31.33
N LYS A 403 24.56 3.31 32.18
CA LYS A 403 25.34 4.42 32.75
C LYS A 403 26.08 5.23 31.68
N SER A 404 26.72 4.55 30.73
CA SER A 404 27.42 5.22 29.63
C SER A 404 26.46 6.06 28.77
N GLU A 405 25.27 5.55 28.49
CA GLU A 405 24.21 6.27 27.76
C GLU A 405 23.66 7.46 28.55
N GLU A 406 23.46 7.30 29.86
CA GLU A 406 23.05 8.39 30.77
C GLU A 406 24.12 9.48 30.83
N GLU A 407 25.39 9.12 31.01
CA GLU A 407 26.52 10.05 31.04
C GLU A 407 26.70 10.77 29.70
N ALA A 408 26.57 10.07 28.57
CA ALA A 408 26.64 10.67 27.24
C ALA A 408 25.52 11.70 27.03
N PHE A 409 24.28 11.38 27.44
CA PHE A 409 23.17 12.31 27.38
C PHE A 409 23.37 13.51 28.31
N ALA A 410 23.78 13.27 29.56
CA ALA A 410 24.05 14.32 30.53
C ALA A 410 25.16 15.26 30.07
N THR A 411 26.24 14.72 29.49
CA THR A 411 27.35 15.48 28.92
C THR A 411 26.90 16.31 27.72
N ALA A 412 26.11 15.73 26.80
CA ALA A 412 25.57 16.46 25.66
C ALA A 412 24.65 17.61 26.10
N VAL A 413 23.78 17.37 27.09
CA VAL A 413 22.90 18.40 27.66
C VAL A 413 23.71 19.48 28.39
N ALA A 414 24.70 19.09 29.19
CA ALA A 414 25.57 20.02 29.91
C ALA A 414 26.34 20.92 28.94
N LYS A 415 26.96 20.33 27.92
CA LYS A 415 27.64 21.06 26.84
C LYS A 415 26.73 22.07 26.17
N LEU A 416 25.53 21.65 25.73
CA LEU A 416 24.57 22.55 25.11
C LEU A 416 24.10 23.66 26.06
N LYS A 417 23.88 23.36 27.34
CA LYS A 417 23.52 24.35 28.36
C LYS A 417 24.65 25.35 28.61
N GLU A 418 25.88 24.87 28.69
CA GLU A 418 27.07 25.70 28.87
C GLU A 418 27.26 26.63 27.67
N GLU A 419 27.21 26.10 26.44
CA GLU A 419 27.21 26.89 25.20
C GLU A 419 26.10 27.95 25.24
N ILE A 420 24.88 27.59 25.64
CA ILE A 420 23.77 28.54 25.80
C ILE A 420 24.07 29.63 26.84
N VAL A 421 24.72 29.31 27.96
CA VAL A 421 25.09 30.28 28.99
C VAL A 421 26.20 31.19 28.50
N GLN A 422 27.24 30.65 27.87
CA GLN A 422 28.33 31.43 27.26
C GLN A 422 27.78 32.39 26.19
N LEU A 423 26.89 31.91 25.31
CA LEU A 423 26.23 32.73 24.30
C LEU A 423 25.37 33.84 24.95
N LYS A 424 24.64 33.54 26.03
CA LYS A 424 23.89 34.56 26.79
C LYS A 424 24.82 35.59 27.44
N PHE A 425 25.97 35.17 27.95
CA PHE A 425 26.97 36.08 28.52
C PHE A 425 27.54 37.01 27.46
N ILE A 426 27.92 36.48 26.29
CA ILE A 426 28.38 37.28 25.14
C ILE A 426 27.33 38.31 24.72
N ILE A 427 26.04 37.92 24.74
CA ILE A 427 24.92 38.83 24.44
C ILE A 427 24.77 39.93 25.51
N LYS A 428 25.03 39.62 26.79
CA LYS A 428 24.86 40.55 27.91
C LYS A 428 26.07 41.46 28.13
N SER A 429 27.28 41.01 27.78
CA SER A 429 28.48 41.84 27.84
C SER A 429 28.34 43.00 26.87
N ALA A 430 28.25 44.22 27.37
CA ALA A 430 28.17 45.42 26.56
C ALA A 430 29.48 45.59 25.78
N GLN A 431 29.37 45.60 24.46
CA GLN A 431 30.44 45.97 23.54
C GLN A 431 29.90 47.07 22.67
N GLU A 432 30.78 47.98 22.25
CA GLU A 432 30.40 49.05 21.35
C GLU A 432 29.80 48.49 20.04
N PRO A 433 28.82 49.20 19.46
CA PRO A 433 28.25 48.83 18.18
C PRO A 433 29.33 48.61 17.13
N SER A 434 29.24 47.51 16.38
CA SER A 434 30.27 47.16 15.40
C SER A 434 30.19 48.01 14.14
N LYS A 435 29.07 48.70 13.92
CA LYS A 435 28.79 49.48 12.72
C LYS A 435 28.27 50.86 13.09
N THR A 436 28.79 51.87 12.40
CA THR A 436 28.41 53.27 12.57
C THR A 436 27.12 53.59 11.81
N GLN A 437 26.54 54.75 12.10
CA GLN A 437 25.37 55.24 11.37
C GLN A 437 25.68 55.50 9.88
N GLU A 438 26.94 55.82 9.55
CA GLU A 438 27.42 55.95 8.17
C GLU A 438 27.46 54.60 7.42
N ASP A 439 27.83 53.51 8.10
CA ASP A 439 27.78 52.16 7.52
C ASP A 439 26.33 51.70 7.25
N LEU A 440 25.39 52.12 8.11
CA LEU A 440 23.96 51.90 7.90
C LEU A 440 23.45 52.68 6.68
N GLU A 441 23.90 53.92 6.49
CA GLU A 441 23.58 54.70 5.29
C GLU A 441 24.18 54.09 4.03
N LYS A 442 25.41 53.56 4.07
CA LYS A 442 26.01 52.81 2.95
C LYS A 442 25.24 51.54 2.64
N ALA A 443 24.85 50.77 3.66
CA ALA A 443 24.03 49.57 3.49
C ALA A 443 22.64 49.91 2.93
N LYS A 444 22.05 51.02 3.39
CA LYS A 444 20.77 51.53 2.86
C LYS A 444 20.90 51.94 1.40
N LYS A 445 21.93 52.72 1.02
CA LYS A 445 22.20 53.07 -0.38
C LYS A 445 22.43 51.84 -1.26
N SER A 446 23.12 50.81 -0.75
CA SER A 446 23.30 49.55 -1.49
C SER A 446 22.00 48.75 -1.62
N LEU A 447 21.10 48.84 -0.63
CA LEU A 447 19.76 48.26 -0.70
C LEU A 447 18.90 49.02 -1.70
N ASP A 448 18.94 50.36 -1.70
CA ASP A 448 18.21 51.20 -2.63
C ASP A 448 18.68 50.95 -4.07
N LEU A 449 19.99 50.87 -4.32
CA LEU A 449 20.55 50.49 -5.63
C LEU A 449 20.14 49.08 -6.05
N ALA A 450 20.20 48.10 -5.14
CA ALA A 450 19.77 46.73 -5.41
C ALA A 450 18.27 46.65 -5.70
N GLN A 451 17.47 47.50 -5.06
CA GLN A 451 16.04 47.65 -5.33
C GLN A 451 15.80 48.24 -6.71
N GLU A 452 16.53 49.28 -7.12
CA GLU A 452 16.43 49.86 -8.46
C GLU A 452 16.78 48.85 -9.56
N VAL A 453 17.88 48.11 -9.38
CA VAL A 453 18.29 47.04 -10.32
C VAL A 453 17.24 45.94 -10.36
N HIS A 454 16.76 45.49 -9.20
CA HIS A 454 15.70 44.49 -9.11
C HIS A 454 14.42 44.96 -9.80
N ASP A 455 13.97 46.18 -9.57
CA ASP A 455 12.75 46.74 -10.16
C ASP A 455 12.88 46.82 -11.69
N TYR A 456 14.06 47.20 -12.20
CA TYR A 456 14.36 47.21 -13.63
C TYR A 456 14.35 45.81 -14.26
N GLU A 457 15.04 44.86 -13.65
CA GLU A 457 15.10 43.48 -14.13
C GLU A 457 13.73 42.79 -14.04
N LEU A 458 12.98 43.06 -12.97
CA LEU A 458 11.62 42.58 -12.77
C LEU A 458 10.68 43.14 -13.85
N ALA A 459 10.78 44.44 -14.17
CA ALA A 459 9.99 45.05 -15.24
C ALA A 459 10.28 44.38 -16.60
N LYS A 460 11.56 44.16 -16.92
CA LYS A 460 12.00 43.46 -18.14
C LYS A 460 11.51 42.00 -18.18
N TYR A 461 11.59 41.29 -17.05
CA TYR A 461 11.08 39.93 -16.92
C TYR A 461 9.56 39.87 -17.10
N ILE A 462 8.81 40.79 -16.48
CA ILE A 462 7.35 40.90 -16.62
C ILE A 462 6.96 41.18 -18.08
N GLU A 463 7.66 42.10 -18.75
CA GLU A 463 7.38 42.46 -20.14
C GLU A 463 7.62 41.28 -21.08
N LYS A 464 8.76 40.59 -20.94
CA LYS A 464 9.09 39.37 -21.69
C LYS A 464 8.02 38.28 -21.51
N ASN A 465 7.59 38.02 -20.28
CA ASN A 465 6.58 36.99 -20.04
C ASN A 465 5.18 37.41 -20.53
N LYS A 466 4.83 38.69 -20.43
CA LYS A 466 3.57 39.21 -20.99
C LYS A 466 3.51 39.05 -22.50
N SER A 467 4.62 39.32 -23.22
CA SER A 467 4.65 39.16 -24.68
C SER A 467 4.51 37.70 -25.10
N VAL A 468 5.22 36.78 -24.43
CA VAL A 468 5.08 35.32 -24.65
C VAL A 468 3.64 34.86 -24.39
N ILE A 469 3.03 35.29 -23.27
CA ILE A 469 1.64 34.96 -22.95
C ILE A 469 0.68 35.50 -24.02
N ALA A 470 0.87 36.73 -24.49
CA ALA A 470 0.03 37.31 -25.54
C ALA A 470 0.11 36.50 -26.84
N GLN A 471 1.31 36.08 -27.25
CA GLN A 471 1.50 35.22 -28.43
C GLN A 471 0.77 33.88 -28.30
N ILE A 472 0.83 33.24 -27.12
CA ILE A 472 0.10 31.98 -26.89
C ILE A 472 -1.41 32.21 -26.91
N GLN A 473 -1.90 33.32 -26.32
CA GLN A 473 -3.32 33.67 -26.34
C GLN A 473 -3.84 33.95 -27.75
N ASP A 474 -3.04 34.60 -28.61
CA ASP A 474 -3.37 34.82 -30.01
C ASP A 474 -3.49 33.49 -30.77
N LYS A 475 -2.57 32.53 -30.53
CA LYS A 475 -2.66 31.18 -31.08
C LYS A 475 -3.91 30.43 -30.60
N ILE A 476 -4.22 30.51 -29.31
CA ILE A 476 -5.44 29.92 -28.73
C ILE A 476 -6.68 30.49 -29.43
N LYS A 477 -6.72 31.80 -29.66
CA LYS A 477 -7.83 32.45 -30.35
C LYS A 477 -7.96 31.95 -31.79
N GLN A 478 -6.87 31.91 -32.55
CA GLN A 478 -6.85 31.37 -33.92
C GLN A 478 -7.37 29.93 -33.96
N GLN A 479 -6.88 29.08 -33.06
CA GLN A 479 -7.28 27.68 -32.97
C GLN A 479 -8.75 27.52 -32.57
N SER A 480 -9.24 28.35 -31.64
CA SER A 480 -10.63 28.38 -31.21
C SER A 480 -11.57 28.82 -32.33
N ASP A 481 -11.19 29.84 -33.11
CA ASP A 481 -11.97 30.31 -34.26
C ASP A 481 -12.06 29.21 -35.33
N GLN A 482 -10.94 28.52 -35.59
CA GLN A 482 -10.90 27.37 -36.49
C GLN A 482 -11.81 26.23 -36.01
N TYR A 483 -11.76 25.87 -34.73
CA TYR A 483 -12.66 24.87 -34.15
C TYR A 483 -14.14 25.29 -34.27
N HIS A 484 -14.49 26.52 -33.90
CA HIS A 484 -15.86 27.01 -33.98
C HIS A 484 -16.44 26.98 -35.39
N SER A 485 -15.62 27.23 -36.42
CA SER A 485 -16.05 27.09 -37.81
C SER A 485 -16.49 25.66 -38.15
N LEU A 486 -15.83 24.65 -37.56
CA LEU A 486 -16.11 23.23 -37.76
C LEU A 486 -17.31 22.73 -36.96
N VAL A 487 -17.61 23.31 -35.79
CA VAL A 487 -18.76 22.89 -34.95
C VAL A 487 -20.10 22.92 -35.70
N SER A 488 -20.23 23.84 -36.68
CA SER A 488 -21.40 23.88 -37.57
C SER A 488 -21.60 22.58 -38.35
N GLN A 489 -20.50 21.94 -38.78
CA GLN A 489 -20.50 20.66 -39.50
C GLN A 489 -20.95 19.51 -38.61
N GLN A 490 -20.54 19.50 -37.34
CA GLN A 490 -21.01 18.52 -36.36
C GLN A 490 -22.52 18.61 -36.16
N SER A 491 -23.07 19.82 -36.08
CA SER A 491 -24.52 20.04 -35.94
C SER A 491 -25.28 19.51 -37.16
N ILE A 492 -24.71 19.64 -38.35
CA ILE A 492 -25.26 19.07 -39.59
C ILE A 492 -25.24 17.54 -39.51
N ALA A 493 -24.12 16.92 -39.12
CA ALA A 493 -24.00 15.48 -38.98
C ALA A 493 -24.99 14.90 -37.94
N ASP A 494 -25.18 15.57 -36.80
CA ASP A 494 -26.15 15.16 -35.78
C ASP A 494 -27.62 15.25 -36.28
N SER A 495 -27.92 16.25 -37.10
CA SER A 495 -29.24 16.39 -37.76
C SER A 495 -29.46 15.26 -38.78
N GLU A 496 -28.46 14.98 -39.62
CA GLU A 496 -28.52 13.90 -40.60
C GLU A 496 -28.62 12.52 -39.95
N PHE A 497 -27.88 12.27 -38.86
CA PHE A 497 -28.04 11.07 -38.04
C PHE A 497 -29.49 10.91 -37.57
N THR A 498 -30.10 12.00 -37.07
CA THR A 498 -31.49 11.97 -36.58
C THR A 498 -32.45 11.62 -37.71
N ARG A 499 -32.26 12.22 -38.90
CA ARG A 499 -33.05 11.94 -40.10
C ARG A 499 -32.95 10.47 -40.53
N VAL A 500 -31.73 9.95 -40.68
CA VAL A 500 -31.51 8.55 -41.12
C VAL A 500 -32.05 7.55 -40.10
N LYS A 501 -31.82 7.80 -38.81
CA LYS A 501 -32.36 7.00 -37.71
C LYS A 501 -33.90 6.97 -37.74
N ASP A 502 -34.56 8.10 -37.98
CA ASP A 502 -36.02 8.17 -38.05
C ASP A 502 -36.56 7.41 -39.28
N ILE A 503 -35.91 7.55 -40.45
CA ILE A 503 -36.23 6.78 -41.67
C ILE A 503 -36.12 5.27 -41.40
N PHE A 504 -35.02 4.81 -40.81
CA PHE A 504 -34.83 3.39 -40.46
C PHE A 504 -35.93 2.87 -39.55
N PHE A 505 -36.30 3.61 -38.50
CA PHE A 505 -37.37 3.19 -37.59
C PHE A 505 -38.76 3.25 -38.22
N ASP A 506 -38.99 4.11 -39.21
CA ASP A 506 -40.25 4.15 -39.96
C ASP A 506 -40.37 2.98 -40.95
N GLU A 507 -39.29 2.62 -41.64
CA GLU A 507 -39.26 1.40 -42.47
C GLU A 507 -39.40 0.13 -41.62
N LEU A 508 -38.71 0.05 -40.48
CA LEU A 508 -38.87 -1.05 -39.53
C LEU A 508 -40.31 -1.16 -39.01
N ARG A 509 -41.02 -0.03 -38.82
CA ARG A 509 -42.45 -0.04 -38.46
C ARG A 509 -43.31 -0.59 -39.60
N LYS A 510 -43.04 -0.23 -40.86
CA LYS A 510 -43.75 -0.77 -42.02
C LYS A 510 -43.55 -2.28 -42.14
N LEU A 511 -42.32 -2.78 -41.97
CA LEU A 511 -42.03 -4.21 -41.95
C LEU A 511 -42.76 -4.96 -40.82
N ILE A 512 -42.81 -4.38 -39.62
CA ILE A 512 -43.57 -4.92 -38.49
C ILE A 512 -45.08 -4.96 -38.80
N LEU A 513 -45.62 -3.92 -39.46
CA LEU A 513 -47.03 -3.88 -39.85
C LEU A 513 -47.37 -4.92 -40.91
N ALA A 514 -46.49 -5.11 -41.90
CA ALA A 514 -46.63 -6.13 -42.94
C ALA A 514 -46.53 -7.56 -42.38
N ALA A 515 -45.69 -7.77 -41.36
CA ALA A 515 -45.52 -9.06 -40.69
C ALA A 515 -46.66 -9.42 -39.72
N LYS A 516 -47.71 -8.59 -39.54
CA LYS A 516 -48.81 -8.86 -38.59
C LYS A 516 -49.54 -10.18 -38.84
N ALA A 517 -49.57 -10.67 -40.08
CA ALA A 517 -50.16 -11.96 -40.42
C ALA A 517 -49.32 -13.17 -39.96
N ASP A 518 -47.99 -13.00 -39.79
CA ASP A 518 -47.06 -14.01 -39.31
C ASP A 518 -46.65 -13.73 -37.86
N LYS A 519 -47.26 -14.45 -36.93
CA LYS A 519 -47.10 -14.25 -35.48
C LYS A 519 -45.66 -14.47 -34.99
N THR A 520 -44.88 -15.31 -35.68
CA THR A 520 -43.48 -15.61 -35.36
C THR A 520 -42.58 -14.46 -35.80
N LYS A 521 -42.66 -14.07 -37.08
CA LYS A 521 -41.87 -12.97 -37.65
C LYS A 521 -42.19 -11.61 -37.00
N TYR A 522 -43.46 -11.38 -36.66
CA TYR A 522 -43.87 -10.18 -35.92
C TYR A 522 -43.19 -10.05 -34.54
N LYS A 523 -43.14 -11.14 -33.76
CA LYS A 523 -42.51 -11.13 -32.43
C LYS A 523 -41.01 -10.87 -32.51
N GLU A 524 -40.35 -11.44 -33.50
CA GLU A 524 -38.92 -11.30 -33.73
C GLU A 524 -38.54 -9.85 -34.09
N LEU A 525 -39.24 -9.24 -35.05
CA LEU A 525 -39.00 -7.85 -35.45
C LEU A 525 -39.30 -6.84 -34.32
N VAL A 526 -40.31 -7.11 -33.49
CA VAL A 526 -40.60 -6.29 -32.30
C VAL A 526 -39.48 -6.41 -31.25
N LYS A 527 -38.91 -7.61 -31.06
CA LYS A 527 -37.76 -7.83 -30.17
C LYS A 527 -36.53 -7.08 -30.68
N LEU A 528 -36.21 -7.20 -31.97
CA LEU A 528 -35.09 -6.48 -32.61
C LEU A 528 -35.23 -4.96 -32.49
N LYS A 529 -36.42 -4.40 -32.76
CA LYS A 529 -36.70 -2.97 -32.58
C LYS A 529 -36.36 -2.49 -31.17
N ASN A 530 -36.69 -3.28 -30.14
CA ASN A 530 -36.39 -2.93 -28.76
C ASN A 530 -34.87 -3.00 -28.49
N ILE A 531 -34.19 -4.03 -28.98
CA ILE A 531 -32.72 -4.17 -28.86
C ILE A 531 -32.01 -2.95 -29.48
N TYR A 532 -32.37 -2.58 -30.72
CA TYR A 532 -31.78 -1.43 -31.40
C TYR A 532 -32.05 -0.10 -30.68
N LYS A 533 -33.26 0.10 -30.17
CA LYS A 533 -33.59 1.27 -29.33
C LYS A 533 -32.74 1.33 -28.08
N THR A 534 -32.56 0.20 -27.39
CA THR A 534 -31.72 0.13 -26.19
C THR A 534 -30.26 0.42 -26.51
N LYS A 535 -29.69 -0.20 -27.56
CA LYS A 535 -28.30 0.06 -28.02
C LYS A 535 -28.07 1.56 -28.29
N ILE A 536 -28.97 2.21 -29.03
CA ILE A 536 -28.87 3.66 -29.30
C ILE A 536 -28.99 4.47 -28.00
N ALA A 537 -29.94 4.14 -27.13
CA ALA A 537 -30.14 4.84 -25.87
C ALA A 537 -28.90 4.74 -24.95
N ASP A 538 -28.29 3.57 -24.86
CA ASP A 538 -27.09 3.33 -24.05
C ASP A 538 -25.88 4.13 -24.56
N LYS A 539 -25.65 4.15 -25.88
CA LYS A 539 -24.60 4.99 -26.49
C LYS A 539 -24.85 6.49 -26.28
N LEU A 540 -26.08 6.96 -26.49
CA LEU A 540 -26.44 8.37 -26.24
C LEU A 540 -26.28 8.75 -24.76
N ASN A 541 -26.60 7.85 -23.82
CA ASN A 541 -26.37 8.08 -22.40
C ASN A 541 -24.87 8.13 -22.06
N THR A 542 -24.05 7.28 -22.71
CA THR A 542 -22.59 7.31 -22.58
C THR A 542 -22.01 8.64 -23.10
N LEU A 543 -22.47 9.12 -24.27
CA LEU A 543 -22.09 10.44 -24.79
C LEU A 543 -22.48 11.59 -23.85
N LYS A 544 -23.66 11.52 -23.22
CA LYS A 544 -24.06 12.49 -22.19
C LYS A 544 -23.17 12.44 -20.95
N SER A 545 -22.67 11.26 -20.56
CA SER A 545 -21.74 11.16 -19.41
C SER A 545 -20.41 11.85 -19.66
N PHE A 546 -19.84 11.81 -20.88
CA PHE A 546 -18.62 12.55 -21.21
C PHE A 546 -18.81 14.06 -21.05
N HIS A 547 -19.96 14.61 -21.45
CA HIS A 547 -20.26 16.02 -21.26
C HIS A 547 -20.29 16.43 -19.78
N ILE A 548 -20.81 15.55 -18.92
CA ILE A 548 -20.81 15.74 -17.47
C ILE A 548 -19.38 15.66 -16.92
N GLU A 549 -18.58 14.72 -17.40
CA GLU A 549 -17.17 14.54 -17.03
C GLU A 549 -16.32 15.75 -17.41
N VAL A 550 -16.43 16.24 -18.64
CA VAL A 550 -15.79 17.49 -19.11
C VAL A 550 -16.19 18.68 -18.21
N LYS A 551 -17.45 18.76 -17.78
CA LYS A 551 -17.90 19.81 -16.85
C LYS A 551 -17.22 19.71 -15.48
N TYR A 552 -17.03 18.50 -14.95
CA TYR A 552 -16.29 18.30 -13.70
C TYR A 552 -14.79 18.55 -13.86
N LEU A 553 -14.19 18.14 -14.97
CA LEU A 553 -12.80 18.42 -15.31
C LEU A 553 -12.53 19.92 -15.41
N LYS A 554 -13.44 20.69 -16.03
CA LYS A 554 -13.34 22.17 -16.03
C LYS A 554 -13.35 22.77 -14.62
N LYS A 555 -14.10 22.17 -13.69
CA LYS A 555 -14.08 22.57 -12.27
C LYS A 555 -12.74 22.21 -11.62
N ASP A 556 -12.20 21.04 -11.89
CA ASP A 556 -10.91 20.60 -11.37
C ASP A 556 -9.76 21.48 -11.92
N ILE A 557 -9.74 21.76 -13.22
CA ILE A 557 -8.82 22.72 -13.86
C ILE A 557 -8.92 24.10 -13.20
N ASN A 558 -10.14 24.55 -12.86
CA ASN A 558 -10.31 25.80 -12.14
C ASN A 558 -9.72 25.76 -10.72
N ASP A 559 -9.81 24.62 -10.03
CA ASP A 559 -9.19 24.43 -8.72
C ASP A 559 -7.66 24.29 -8.81
N ILE A 560 -7.14 23.67 -9.88
CA ILE A 560 -5.71 23.66 -10.22
C ILE A 560 -5.23 25.09 -10.51
N ASN A 561 -5.98 25.87 -11.29
CA ASN A 561 -5.65 27.28 -11.53
C ASN A 561 -5.65 28.12 -10.25
N LYS A 562 -6.42 27.74 -9.21
CA LYS A 562 -6.29 28.33 -7.87
C LYS A 562 -5.00 27.90 -7.19
N LEU A 563 -4.63 26.61 -7.27
CA LEU A 563 -3.35 26.08 -6.76
C LEU A 563 -2.15 26.79 -7.39
N LEU A 564 -2.15 26.94 -8.71
CA LEU A 564 -1.12 27.64 -9.48
C LEU A 564 -1.18 29.17 -9.31
N GLY A 565 -2.27 29.70 -8.77
CA GLY A 565 -2.43 31.12 -8.53
C GLY A 565 -2.74 31.99 -9.76
N ILE A 566 -3.18 31.37 -10.86
CA ILE A 566 -3.49 32.03 -12.14
C ILE A 566 -4.79 32.85 -12.05
N LYS A 567 -5.80 32.37 -11.31
CA LYS A 567 -7.04 33.11 -11.06
C LYS A 567 -7.02 33.79 -9.69
N ASN A 568 -6.91 35.11 -9.67
CA ASN A 568 -7.30 35.90 -8.51
C ASN A 568 -8.82 36.07 -8.55
N SER A 569 -9.54 35.52 -7.55
CA SER A 569 -10.97 35.80 -7.42
C SER A 569 -11.19 37.31 -7.31
N LYS A 570 -12.17 37.86 -8.06
CA LYS A 570 -12.70 39.23 -7.92
C LYS A 570 -13.00 39.65 -6.47
N MET A 571 -13.08 38.69 -5.54
CA MET A 571 -13.12 38.93 -4.10
C MET A 571 -12.04 39.91 -3.62
N LEU A 572 -10.83 39.86 -4.18
CA LEU A 572 -9.69 40.75 -3.83
C LEU A 572 -9.94 42.25 -4.07
N ALA A 573 -10.97 42.62 -4.85
CA ALA A 573 -11.24 44.01 -5.24
C ALA A 573 -12.28 44.73 -4.37
N VAL A 574 -12.96 44.06 -3.43
CA VAL A 574 -14.17 44.60 -2.77
C VAL A 574 -13.90 45.31 -1.42
N PHE A 575 -12.71 45.22 -0.84
CA PHE A 575 -12.43 45.83 0.47
C PHE A 575 -11.11 46.62 0.50
N GLY A 576 -11.21 47.95 0.53
CA GLY A 576 -10.07 48.88 0.41
C GLY A 576 -9.20 49.08 1.67
N ASN A 577 -9.61 48.60 2.85
CA ASN A 577 -8.91 48.89 4.10
C ASN A 577 -7.86 47.83 4.49
N LYS A 578 -6.73 48.24 5.09
CA LYS A 578 -5.63 47.37 5.59
C LYS A 578 -6.11 46.20 6.46
N PHE A 579 -7.12 46.44 7.31
CA PHE A 579 -7.74 45.41 8.17
C PHE A 579 -8.61 44.42 7.38
N GLY A 580 -9.33 44.92 6.36
CA GLY A 580 -10.07 44.10 5.39
C GLY A 580 -9.16 43.19 4.57
N LYS A 581 -8.00 43.70 4.14
CA LYS A 581 -6.97 42.91 3.44
C LYS A 581 -6.39 41.77 4.30
N PHE A 582 -6.20 41.99 5.61
CA PHE A 582 -5.69 40.97 6.54
C PHE A 582 -6.73 39.86 6.80
N ILE A 583 -7.96 40.25 7.14
CA ILE A 583 -9.08 39.31 7.33
C ILE A 583 -9.30 38.50 6.04
N GLN A 584 -9.33 39.17 4.89
CA GLN A 584 -9.47 38.54 3.58
C GLN A 584 -8.33 37.58 3.23
N LYS A 585 -7.07 37.91 3.53
CA LYS A 585 -5.92 37.02 3.27
C LYS A 585 -6.06 35.72 4.08
N HIS A 586 -6.57 35.79 5.31
CA HIS A 586 -6.84 34.60 6.12
C HIS A 586 -8.08 33.80 5.67
N PHE A 587 -9.20 34.44 5.36
CA PHE A 587 -10.40 33.76 4.86
C PHE A 587 -10.17 33.12 3.48
N ALA A 588 -9.47 33.81 2.58
CA ALA A 588 -9.10 33.28 1.27
C ALA A 588 -8.16 32.07 1.42
N LYS A 589 -7.17 32.12 2.34
CA LYS A 589 -6.29 30.98 2.65
C LYS A 589 -7.10 29.75 3.07
N TYR A 590 -8.13 29.91 3.90
CA TYR A 590 -9.00 28.80 4.31
C TYR A 590 -9.82 28.25 3.13
N TYR A 591 -10.39 29.12 2.31
CA TYR A 591 -11.16 28.72 1.12
C TYR A 591 -10.30 27.96 0.10
N TYR A 592 -9.13 28.49 -0.27
CA TYR A 592 -8.19 27.83 -1.17
C TYR A 592 -7.74 26.49 -0.60
N ARG A 593 -7.44 26.44 0.70
CA ARG A 593 -7.06 25.22 1.39
C ARG A 593 -8.13 24.13 1.31
N SER A 594 -9.40 24.48 1.48
CA SER A 594 -10.50 23.53 1.33
C SER A 594 -10.65 23.04 -0.12
N SER A 595 -10.61 23.95 -1.09
CA SER A 595 -10.71 23.63 -2.53
C SER A 595 -9.59 22.69 -2.98
N ILE A 596 -8.34 23.04 -2.64
CA ILE A 596 -7.14 22.25 -2.97
C ILE A 596 -7.16 20.91 -2.21
N SER A 597 -7.62 20.88 -0.97
CA SER A 597 -7.78 19.63 -0.21
C SER A 597 -8.74 18.66 -0.90
N ASN A 598 -9.86 19.16 -1.41
CA ASN A 598 -10.82 18.32 -2.13
C ASN A 598 -10.25 17.82 -3.46
N LEU A 599 -9.57 18.69 -4.22
CA LEU A 599 -8.87 18.33 -5.45
C LEU A 599 -7.85 17.21 -5.21
N LEU A 600 -6.92 17.39 -4.26
CA LEU A 600 -5.88 16.39 -3.97
C LEU A 600 -6.46 15.06 -3.48
N THR A 601 -7.54 15.11 -2.69
CA THR A 601 -8.21 13.89 -2.23
C THR A 601 -8.83 13.15 -3.41
N LYS A 602 -9.47 13.88 -4.33
CA LYS A 602 -10.09 13.33 -5.52
C LYS A 602 -9.06 12.71 -6.47
N THR A 603 -7.96 13.42 -6.75
CA THR A 603 -6.90 12.90 -7.62
C THR A 603 -6.21 11.67 -7.02
N THR A 604 -5.98 11.65 -5.71
CA THR A 604 -5.42 10.47 -5.03
C THR A 604 -6.36 9.26 -5.14
N ILE A 605 -7.67 9.46 -5.02
CA ILE A 605 -8.67 8.39 -5.18
C ILE A 605 -8.72 7.88 -6.62
N TYR A 606 -8.66 8.77 -7.60
CA TYR A 606 -8.66 8.40 -9.01
C TYR A 606 -7.43 7.58 -9.38
N LYS A 607 -6.25 8.05 -8.98
CA LYS A 607 -5.01 7.29 -9.16
C LYS A 607 -5.07 5.92 -8.49
N ALA A 608 -5.63 5.82 -7.28
CA ALA A 608 -5.78 4.53 -6.60
C ALA A 608 -6.72 3.56 -7.32
N LEU A 609 -7.73 4.04 -8.05
CA LEU A 609 -8.60 3.21 -8.90
C LEU A 609 -7.87 2.78 -10.18
N GLU A 610 -7.13 3.69 -10.82
CA GLU A 610 -6.34 3.37 -12.01
C GLU A 610 -5.23 2.36 -11.71
N ASP A 611 -4.55 2.51 -10.56
CA ASP A 611 -3.51 1.59 -10.09
C ASP A 611 -4.02 0.14 -9.99
N VAL A 612 -5.34 -0.06 -9.80
CA VAL A 612 -5.97 -1.39 -9.74
C VAL A 612 -6.72 -1.76 -11.03
N GLY A 613 -6.55 -1.00 -12.10
CA GLY A 613 -7.18 -1.23 -13.41
C GLY A 613 -8.66 -0.90 -13.46
N LEU A 614 -9.13 0.08 -12.68
CA LEU A 614 -10.51 0.55 -12.67
C LEU A 614 -10.62 2.00 -13.19
N LEU A 615 -11.73 2.31 -13.86
CA LEU A 615 -12.02 3.65 -14.38
C LEU A 615 -12.27 4.66 -13.26
N LYS A 616 -11.83 5.92 -13.43
CA LYS A 616 -12.04 7.02 -12.46
C LYS A 616 -13.52 7.23 -12.11
N GLN A 617 -14.40 7.04 -13.09
CA GLN A 617 -15.85 7.20 -12.96
C GLN A 617 -16.46 6.24 -11.92
N PHE A 618 -15.82 5.10 -11.67
CA PHE A 618 -16.28 4.10 -10.70
C PHE A 618 -16.24 4.61 -9.25
N ALA A 619 -15.52 5.70 -8.98
CA ALA A 619 -15.53 6.36 -7.68
C ALA A 619 -16.95 6.73 -7.21
N TYR A 620 -17.87 7.06 -8.11
CA TYR A 620 -19.20 7.54 -7.73
C TYR A 620 -20.28 6.46 -7.66
N ARG A 621 -19.94 5.23 -8.05
CA ARG A 621 -20.80 4.05 -7.95
C ARG A 621 -20.82 3.45 -6.55
N TYR A 622 -21.80 2.60 -6.28
CA TYR A 622 -21.95 1.85 -5.05
C TYR A 622 -21.36 0.44 -5.18
N PRO A 623 -20.91 -0.18 -4.07
CA PRO A 623 -20.31 -1.52 -4.09
C PRO A 623 -21.15 -2.59 -4.79
N HIS A 624 -22.48 -2.52 -4.68
CA HIS A 624 -23.38 -3.51 -5.29
C HIS A 624 -23.41 -3.48 -6.82
N GLU A 625 -22.93 -2.40 -7.44
CA GLU A 625 -22.89 -2.19 -8.90
C GLU A 625 -21.63 -2.82 -9.55
N PHE A 626 -20.78 -3.50 -8.76
CA PHE A 626 -19.52 -4.10 -9.22
C PHE A 626 -19.54 -5.63 -9.15
N SER A 627 -18.80 -6.28 -10.05
CA SER A 627 -18.51 -7.72 -9.99
C SER A 627 -17.62 -8.08 -8.81
N GLY A 628 -17.52 -9.37 -8.45
CA GLY A 628 -16.66 -9.85 -7.36
C GLY A 628 -15.19 -9.41 -7.53
N GLY A 629 -14.63 -9.60 -8.73
CA GLY A 629 -13.26 -9.17 -9.04
C GLY A 629 -13.05 -7.66 -8.98
N GLN A 630 -14.03 -6.87 -9.44
CA GLN A 630 -13.98 -5.41 -9.33
C GLN A 630 -14.05 -4.94 -7.86
N ARG A 631 -14.87 -5.59 -7.03
CA ARG A 631 -14.91 -5.30 -5.59
C ARG A 631 -13.58 -5.64 -4.92
N GLN A 632 -12.95 -6.77 -5.29
CA GLN A 632 -11.62 -7.12 -4.80
C GLN A 632 -10.60 -6.03 -5.14
N ARG A 633 -10.57 -5.57 -6.40
CA ARG A 633 -9.71 -4.46 -6.85
C ARG A 633 -9.95 -3.18 -6.03
N ILE A 634 -11.20 -2.86 -5.72
CA ILE A 634 -11.55 -1.72 -4.85
C ILE A 634 -11.02 -1.90 -3.42
N VAL A 635 -11.10 -3.10 -2.85
CA VAL A 635 -10.56 -3.40 -1.51
C VAL A 635 -9.04 -3.28 -1.51
N ILE A 636 -8.36 -3.76 -2.56
CA ILE A 636 -6.92 -3.58 -2.77
C ILE A 636 -6.57 -2.09 -2.84
N ALA A 637 -7.30 -1.30 -3.65
CA ALA A 637 -7.11 0.15 -3.74
C ALA A 637 -7.29 0.83 -2.37
N ARG A 638 -8.29 0.40 -1.58
CA ARG A 638 -8.54 0.93 -0.24
C ARG A 638 -7.38 0.67 0.72
N ALA A 639 -6.76 -0.51 0.66
CA ALA A 639 -5.57 -0.80 1.47
C ALA A 639 -4.39 0.07 1.01
N LEU A 640 -4.17 0.18 -0.30
CA LEU A 640 -3.02 0.86 -0.90
C LEU A 640 -3.08 2.38 -0.88
N ILE A 641 -4.26 2.99 -0.82
CA ILE A 641 -4.41 4.46 -0.90
C ILE A 641 -3.69 5.19 0.24
N SER A 642 -3.40 4.48 1.34
CA SER A 642 -2.65 5.01 2.47
C SER A 642 -1.12 4.98 2.30
N GLU A 643 -0.64 4.42 1.19
CA GLU A 643 0.79 4.13 0.92
C GLU A 643 1.41 3.33 2.07
N PRO A 644 0.87 2.15 2.41
CA PRO A 644 1.38 1.35 3.52
C PRO A 644 2.74 0.76 3.18
N LYS A 645 3.52 0.48 4.22
CA LYS A 645 4.79 -0.24 4.09
C LYS A 645 4.59 -1.77 4.06
N VAL A 646 3.49 -2.24 4.66
CA VAL A 646 3.15 -3.65 4.80
C VAL A 646 1.69 -3.90 4.47
N ILE A 647 1.43 -4.98 3.74
CA ILE A 647 0.08 -5.49 3.49
C ILE A 647 -0.04 -6.90 4.03
N VAL A 648 -1.14 -7.18 4.71
CA VAL A 648 -1.57 -8.53 5.07
C VAL A 648 -2.74 -8.90 4.17
N ALA A 649 -2.53 -9.80 3.22
CA ALA A 649 -3.57 -10.27 2.33
C ALA A 649 -4.11 -11.61 2.84
N ASP A 650 -5.31 -11.60 3.42
CA ASP A 650 -5.96 -12.76 4.01
C ASP A 650 -6.90 -13.40 3.01
N GLU A 651 -6.41 -14.42 2.30
CA GLU A 651 -7.12 -15.13 1.22
C GLU A 651 -7.77 -14.18 0.20
N PRO A 652 -6.99 -13.27 -0.42
CA PRO A 652 -7.52 -12.20 -1.29
C PRO A 652 -8.18 -12.71 -2.59
N ILE A 653 -8.16 -14.02 -2.84
CA ILE A 653 -8.63 -14.65 -4.09
C ILE A 653 -9.72 -15.71 -3.89
N ALA A 654 -10.07 -16.07 -2.65
CA ALA A 654 -10.88 -17.25 -2.34
C ALA A 654 -12.31 -17.25 -2.91
N SER A 655 -12.84 -16.11 -3.35
CA SER A 655 -14.20 -15.95 -3.89
C SER A 655 -14.26 -15.59 -5.38
N LEU A 656 -13.12 -15.72 -6.09
CA LEU A 656 -12.98 -15.29 -7.49
C LEU A 656 -12.78 -16.49 -8.43
N ASP A 657 -13.25 -16.35 -9.68
CA ASP A 657 -12.98 -17.30 -10.75
C ASP A 657 -11.48 -17.36 -11.09
N ILE A 658 -10.97 -18.53 -11.50
CA ILE A 658 -9.53 -18.79 -11.73
C ILE A 658 -8.88 -17.74 -12.65
N SER A 659 -9.54 -17.33 -13.73
CA SER A 659 -9.03 -16.30 -14.64
C SER A 659 -8.88 -14.93 -13.98
N ILE A 660 -9.80 -14.57 -13.08
CA ILE A 660 -9.77 -13.32 -12.32
C ILE A 660 -8.71 -13.40 -11.21
N GLN A 661 -8.53 -14.57 -10.58
CA GLN A 661 -7.50 -14.79 -9.57
C GLN A 661 -6.10 -14.47 -10.14
N ALA A 662 -5.76 -15.02 -11.30
CA ALA A 662 -4.47 -14.76 -11.97
C ALA A 662 -4.23 -13.25 -12.21
N GLN A 663 -5.26 -12.53 -12.68
CA GLN A 663 -5.17 -11.08 -12.87
C GLN A 663 -4.92 -10.31 -11.56
N VAL A 664 -5.59 -10.70 -10.47
CA VAL A 664 -5.43 -10.07 -9.15
C VAL A 664 -4.06 -10.39 -8.56
N VAL A 665 -3.56 -11.61 -8.73
CA VAL A 665 -2.23 -12.04 -8.27
C VAL A 665 -1.14 -11.25 -8.98
N ASN A 666 -1.19 -11.14 -10.32
CA ASN A 666 -0.27 -10.31 -11.10
C ASN A 666 -0.31 -8.84 -10.66
N LEU A 667 -1.51 -8.30 -10.45
CA LEU A 667 -1.69 -6.95 -9.94
C LEU A 667 -1.02 -6.74 -8.58
N LEU A 668 -1.18 -7.68 -7.65
CA LEU A 668 -0.57 -7.59 -6.32
C LEU A 668 0.96 -7.66 -6.39
N LYS A 669 1.52 -8.55 -7.23
CA LYS A 669 2.97 -8.67 -7.45
C LYS A 669 3.56 -7.37 -7.98
N ASP A 670 2.97 -6.84 -9.05
CA ASP A 670 3.31 -5.54 -9.65
C ASP A 670 3.28 -4.39 -8.64
N LEU A 671 2.25 -4.34 -7.80
CA LEU A 671 2.07 -3.27 -6.83
C LEU A 671 3.05 -3.37 -5.66
N CYS A 672 3.41 -4.58 -5.23
CA CYS A 672 4.43 -4.79 -4.20
C CYS A 672 5.79 -4.31 -4.67
N GLU A 673 6.18 -4.64 -5.90
CA GLU A 673 7.44 -4.17 -6.50
C GLU A 673 7.44 -2.66 -6.75
N LYS A 674 6.46 -2.13 -7.49
CA LYS A 674 6.41 -0.71 -7.87
C LYS A 674 6.34 0.24 -6.69
N LYS A 675 5.70 -0.18 -5.58
CA LYS A 675 5.53 0.64 -4.38
C LYS A 675 6.46 0.23 -3.23
N ASN A 676 7.33 -0.74 -3.43
CA ASN A 676 8.28 -1.26 -2.43
C ASN A 676 7.57 -1.67 -1.12
N ILE A 677 6.47 -2.41 -1.23
CA ILE A 677 5.60 -2.83 -0.11
C ILE A 677 5.93 -4.29 0.23
N GLY A 678 6.17 -4.57 1.51
CA GLY A 678 6.24 -5.95 1.99
C GLY A 678 4.85 -6.57 2.12
N MET A 679 4.63 -7.79 1.63
CA MET A 679 3.32 -8.44 1.70
C MET A 679 3.38 -9.79 2.42
N ILE A 680 2.49 -10.00 3.38
CA ILE A 680 2.17 -11.33 3.92
C ILE A 680 0.97 -11.84 3.14
N PHE A 681 1.17 -12.87 2.33
CA PHE A 681 0.13 -13.48 1.50
C PHE A 681 -0.37 -14.77 2.18
N ILE A 682 -1.55 -14.71 2.78
CA ILE A 682 -2.20 -15.86 3.40
C ILE A 682 -3.08 -16.51 2.34
N ALA A 683 -2.81 -17.76 2.02
CA ALA A 683 -3.63 -18.53 1.09
C ALA A 683 -3.76 -19.98 1.54
N HIS A 684 -4.78 -20.64 0.99
CA HIS A 684 -4.95 -22.09 1.05
C HIS A 684 -4.53 -22.77 -0.26
N ASP A 685 -4.56 -22.05 -1.39
CA ASP A 685 -4.14 -22.56 -2.70
C ASP A 685 -2.61 -22.46 -2.85
N LEU A 686 -1.96 -23.62 -2.86
CA LEU A 686 -0.51 -23.74 -2.94
C LEU A 686 0.06 -23.33 -4.30
N SER A 687 -0.67 -23.55 -5.39
CA SER A 687 -0.19 -23.25 -6.75
C SER A 687 -0.07 -21.73 -6.96
N MET A 688 -0.99 -20.97 -6.37
CA MET A 688 -0.93 -19.51 -6.41
C MET A 688 0.20 -18.94 -5.55
N VAL A 689 0.52 -19.59 -4.42
CA VAL A 689 1.61 -19.15 -3.54
C VAL A 689 2.96 -19.39 -4.19
N GLU A 690 3.15 -20.52 -4.88
CA GLU A 690 4.35 -20.82 -5.66
C GLU A 690 4.70 -19.72 -6.66
N TYR A 691 3.68 -19.16 -7.30
CA TYR A 691 3.84 -18.14 -8.33
C TYR A 691 4.13 -16.73 -7.77
N ILE A 692 3.56 -16.38 -6.61
CA ILE A 692 3.59 -15.01 -6.07
C ILE A 692 4.61 -14.80 -4.95
N ALA A 693 4.88 -15.80 -4.11
CA ALA A 693 5.69 -15.62 -2.91
C ALA A 693 7.18 -15.83 -3.20
N ASP A 694 8.02 -15.01 -2.58
CA ASP A 694 9.48 -15.18 -2.59
C ASP A 694 9.93 -16.21 -1.53
N ARG A 695 9.24 -16.21 -0.39
CA ARG A 695 9.47 -17.12 0.75
C ARG A 695 8.17 -17.68 1.27
N VAL A 696 8.23 -18.87 1.87
CA VAL A 696 7.05 -19.53 2.44
C VAL A 696 7.24 -19.95 3.89
N GLN A 697 6.14 -19.89 4.63
CA GLN A 697 6.00 -20.30 6.01
C GLN A 697 4.85 -21.29 6.09
N ILE A 698 5.16 -22.58 6.28
CA ILE A 698 4.16 -23.65 6.41
C ILE A 698 3.70 -23.72 7.86
N MET A 699 2.41 -23.55 8.09
CA MET A 699 1.79 -23.44 9.40
C MET A 699 0.87 -24.63 9.69
N HIS A 700 1.12 -25.32 10.81
CA HIS A 700 0.30 -26.42 11.31
C HIS A 700 0.06 -26.26 12.83
N LEU A 701 -1.20 -26.42 13.27
CA LEU A 701 -1.61 -26.31 14.68
C LEU A 701 -1.03 -25.10 15.43
N GLY A 702 -1.04 -23.94 14.78
CA GLY A 702 -0.57 -22.69 15.37
C GLY A 702 0.95 -22.47 15.30
N LYS A 703 1.75 -23.39 14.72
CA LYS A 703 3.21 -23.29 14.63
C LYS A 703 3.69 -23.25 13.19
N ILE A 704 4.84 -22.61 12.96
CA ILE A 704 5.59 -22.77 11.71
C ILE A 704 6.32 -24.10 11.79
N VAL A 705 5.99 -25.03 10.89
CA VAL A 705 6.58 -26.37 10.87
C VAL A 705 7.72 -26.52 9.87
N GLU A 706 7.68 -25.73 8.80
CA GLU A 706 8.71 -25.67 7.76
C GLU A 706 8.72 -24.28 7.14
N SER A 707 9.91 -23.75 6.84
CA SER A 707 10.04 -22.45 6.21
C SER A 707 11.31 -22.31 5.40
N GLY A 708 11.27 -21.45 4.38
CA GLY A 708 12.41 -21.21 3.49
C GLY A 708 12.07 -20.35 2.29
N SER A 709 12.96 -20.31 1.29
CA SER A 709 12.61 -19.77 -0.02
C SER A 709 11.49 -20.63 -0.65
N THR A 710 10.65 -20.01 -1.48
CA THR A 710 9.56 -20.75 -2.13
C THR A 710 10.12 -21.91 -2.95
N GLU A 711 11.20 -21.68 -3.69
CA GLU A 711 11.87 -22.70 -4.50
C GLU A 711 12.41 -23.87 -3.65
N SER A 712 13.08 -23.61 -2.52
CA SER A 712 13.64 -24.69 -1.70
C SER A 712 12.57 -25.60 -1.12
N VAL A 713 11.53 -25.01 -0.54
CA VAL A 713 10.44 -25.75 0.12
C VAL A 713 9.59 -26.50 -0.91
N TYR A 714 9.28 -25.90 -2.07
CA TYR A 714 8.46 -26.54 -3.12
C TYR A 714 9.18 -27.67 -3.84
N ASN A 715 10.48 -27.52 -4.10
CA ASN A 715 11.27 -28.54 -4.78
C ASN A 715 11.64 -29.71 -3.84
N ARG A 716 11.89 -29.43 -2.56
CA ARG A 716 12.33 -30.43 -1.57
C ARG A 716 11.55 -30.31 -0.26
N PRO A 717 10.23 -30.57 -0.23
CA PRO A 717 9.49 -30.57 1.02
C PRO A 717 10.00 -31.69 1.94
N MET A 718 10.42 -31.36 3.16
CA MET A 718 11.02 -32.33 4.09
C MET A 718 10.08 -32.68 5.25
N HIS A 719 9.26 -31.74 5.74
CA HIS A 719 8.38 -32.03 6.86
C HIS A 719 7.19 -32.91 6.41
N PRO A 720 6.83 -33.99 7.15
CA PRO A 720 5.74 -34.90 6.76
C PRO A 720 4.42 -34.19 6.46
N TYR A 721 4.08 -33.17 7.27
CA TYR A 721 2.92 -32.31 7.02
C TYR A 721 2.98 -31.60 5.66
N THR A 722 4.10 -30.99 5.31
CA THR A 722 4.29 -30.24 4.05
C THR A 722 4.23 -31.18 2.85
N ILE A 723 4.86 -32.36 2.95
CA ILE A 723 4.79 -33.39 1.92
C ILE A 723 3.34 -33.79 1.66
N ASN A 724 2.56 -34.05 2.71
CA ASN A 724 1.14 -34.41 2.58
C ASN A 724 0.30 -33.26 2.03
N LEU A 725 0.58 -32.02 2.47
CA LEU A 725 -0.08 -30.83 1.96
C LEU A 725 0.15 -30.65 0.45
N PHE A 726 1.37 -30.91 -0.03
CA PHE A 726 1.72 -30.79 -1.45
C PHE A 726 1.18 -31.95 -2.29
N LYS A 727 1.17 -33.18 -1.76
CA LYS A 727 0.53 -34.33 -2.42
C LYS A 727 -0.98 -34.13 -2.62
N ALA A 728 -1.62 -33.39 -1.71
CA ALA A 728 -3.05 -33.10 -1.80
C ALA A 728 -3.39 -32.04 -2.86
N VAL A 729 -2.40 -31.32 -3.42
CA VAL A 729 -2.63 -30.26 -4.40
C VAL A 729 -2.28 -30.72 -5.82
N PRO A 730 -3.18 -30.54 -6.80
CA PRO A 730 -2.90 -30.88 -8.18
C PRO A 730 -1.81 -29.95 -8.75
N LYS A 731 -0.65 -30.53 -9.08
CA LYS A 731 0.34 -29.87 -9.93
C LYS A 731 -0.11 -29.93 -11.39
N ILE A 732 0.20 -28.90 -12.19
CA ILE A 732 -0.09 -28.90 -13.63
C ILE A 732 0.57 -30.11 -14.33
N SER A 733 1.75 -30.52 -13.85
CA SER A 733 2.47 -31.72 -14.29
C SER A 733 1.71 -33.03 -14.04
N ASN A 734 0.78 -33.05 -13.08
CA ASN A 734 0.08 -34.24 -12.60
C ASN A 734 -1.45 -34.16 -12.86
N ALA A 735 -1.89 -33.29 -13.76
CA ALA A 735 -3.31 -33.08 -14.07
C ALA A 735 -4.04 -34.37 -14.56
N SER A 736 -3.30 -35.39 -14.98
CA SER A 736 -3.80 -36.70 -15.41
C SER A 736 -3.82 -37.77 -14.31
N GLU A 737 -3.23 -37.52 -13.13
CA GLU A 737 -3.24 -38.47 -12.01
C GLU A 737 -4.56 -38.41 -11.24
N LYS A 738 -5.12 -39.56 -10.88
CA LYS A 738 -6.33 -39.64 -10.06
C LYS A 738 -6.02 -39.14 -8.65
N PHE A 739 -6.89 -38.29 -8.11
CA PHE A 739 -6.81 -37.85 -6.70
C PHE A 739 -6.70 -39.05 -5.76
N GLU A 740 -5.54 -39.18 -5.11
CA GLU A 740 -5.38 -40.09 -3.99
C GLU A 740 -5.96 -39.43 -2.73
N ASN A 741 -6.74 -40.19 -1.95
CA ASN A 741 -7.15 -39.75 -0.63
C ASN A 741 -5.91 -39.76 0.27
N VAL A 742 -5.22 -38.63 0.38
CA VAL A 742 -4.10 -38.46 1.31
C VAL A 742 -4.66 -38.35 2.72
N SER A 743 -4.53 -39.40 3.53
CA SER A 743 -4.71 -39.28 4.96
C SER A 743 -3.55 -38.48 5.53
N PHE A 744 -3.81 -37.34 6.16
CA PHE A 744 -2.78 -36.62 6.91
C PHE A 744 -2.30 -37.52 8.05
N GLU A 745 -1.12 -38.12 7.89
CA GLU A 745 -0.48 -38.89 8.96
C GLU A 745 -0.09 -37.93 10.08
N LEU A 746 -0.89 -37.94 11.15
CA LEU A 746 -0.62 -37.22 12.40
C LEU A 746 0.34 -38.02 13.30
N ASP A 747 0.97 -39.06 12.79
CA ASP A 747 1.79 -39.99 13.57
C ASP A 747 3.01 -39.29 14.17
N TYR A 748 3.59 -38.32 13.46
CA TYR A 748 4.71 -37.53 13.99
C TYR A 748 4.34 -36.72 15.25
N LEU A 749 3.06 -36.39 15.46
CA LEU A 749 2.60 -35.69 16.68
C LEU A 749 2.58 -36.61 17.89
N LYS A 750 2.43 -37.93 17.71
CA LYS A 750 2.42 -38.91 18.82
C LYS A 750 3.77 -38.96 19.53
N GLU A 751 4.85 -38.70 18.79
CA GLU A 751 6.21 -38.64 19.31
C GLU A 751 6.56 -37.30 19.95
N GLN A 752 5.83 -36.21 19.61
CA GLN A 752 6.01 -34.87 20.16
C GLN A 752 5.31 -34.68 21.51
N VAL A 753 5.40 -35.70 22.36
CA VAL A 753 4.88 -35.69 23.73
C VAL A 753 6.07 -35.67 24.68
N TYR A 754 5.92 -34.97 25.80
CA TYR A 754 6.95 -34.93 26.84
C TYR A 754 7.42 -36.37 27.18
N PRO A 755 8.74 -36.64 27.21
CA PRO A 755 9.86 -35.70 27.28
C PRO A 755 10.39 -35.13 25.95
N ASN A 756 9.88 -35.58 24.79
CA ASN A 756 10.36 -35.18 23.48
C ASN A 756 9.78 -33.82 23.07
N VAL A 757 10.53 -32.74 23.32
CA VAL A 757 10.10 -31.36 23.01
C VAL A 757 10.66 -30.92 21.65
N PRO A 758 9.80 -30.63 20.64
CA PRO A 758 10.26 -30.19 19.33
C PRO A 758 10.82 -28.76 19.35
N GLN A 759 11.87 -28.53 18.55
CA GLN A 759 12.59 -27.27 18.38
C GLN A 759 12.79 -26.97 16.89
N LEU A 760 13.21 -25.74 16.58
CA LEU A 760 13.50 -25.32 15.21
C LEU A 760 14.96 -25.61 14.85
N TYR A 761 15.18 -26.27 13.72
CA TYR A 761 16.52 -26.60 13.19
C TYR A 761 16.71 -25.99 11.81
N LYS A 762 17.91 -25.45 11.56
CA LYS A 762 18.39 -25.03 10.25
C LYS A 762 19.01 -26.25 9.56
N VAL A 763 18.49 -26.61 8.40
CA VAL A 763 18.87 -27.82 7.66
C VAL A 763 19.69 -27.47 6.41
N GLU A 764 19.30 -26.41 5.70
CA GLU A 764 20.08 -25.83 4.58
C GLU A 764 20.24 -24.31 4.77
N SER A 765 20.85 -23.60 3.81
CA SER A 765 21.14 -22.15 3.92
C SER A 765 19.90 -21.33 4.24
N ASP A 766 18.77 -21.64 3.60
CA ASP A 766 17.46 -20.97 3.76
C ASP A 766 16.31 -21.97 3.90
N HIS A 767 16.51 -23.04 4.68
CA HIS A 767 15.48 -24.05 4.95
C HIS A 767 15.50 -24.51 6.40
N TYR A 768 14.35 -24.37 7.07
CA TYR A 768 14.17 -24.63 8.49
C TYR A 768 13.04 -25.64 8.73
N LEU A 769 13.24 -26.54 9.70
CA LEU A 769 12.27 -27.57 10.09
C LEU A 769 12.00 -27.54 11.59
N TYR A 770 10.74 -27.75 11.97
CA TYR A 770 10.31 -27.87 13.36
C TYR A 770 10.08 -29.33 13.74
N GLY A 771 10.86 -29.86 14.66
CA GLY A 771 10.76 -31.26 15.06
C GLY A 771 11.64 -31.60 16.25
N THR A 772 11.54 -32.84 16.72
CA THR A 772 12.51 -33.37 17.68
C THR A 772 13.83 -33.67 16.96
N MET A 773 14.95 -33.75 17.67
CA MET A 773 16.25 -34.03 17.04
C MET A 773 16.22 -35.32 16.22
N THR A 774 15.64 -36.39 16.76
CA THR A 774 15.49 -37.68 16.08
C THR A 774 14.61 -37.60 14.84
N GLN A 775 13.53 -36.81 14.89
CA GLN A 775 12.65 -36.59 13.74
C GLN A 775 13.35 -35.86 12.61
N ILE A 776 14.11 -34.80 12.93
CA ILE A 776 14.85 -34.05 11.91
C ILE A 776 15.88 -34.97 11.24
N GLU A 777 16.64 -35.76 11.99
CA GLU A 777 17.59 -36.73 11.45
C GLU A 777 16.93 -37.72 10.48
N GLU A 778 15.72 -38.19 10.80
CA GLU A 778 14.96 -39.10 9.94
C GLU A 778 14.45 -38.41 8.67
N TRP A 779 13.88 -37.22 8.79
CA TRP A 779 13.27 -36.48 7.67
C TRP A 779 14.29 -35.98 6.66
N ILE A 780 15.52 -35.67 7.08
CA ILE A 780 16.57 -35.15 6.18
C ILE A 780 17.41 -36.27 5.54
N LYS A 781 17.39 -37.48 6.11
CA LYS A 781 18.17 -38.63 5.64
C LYS A 781 17.95 -38.97 4.16
N PRO A 782 16.72 -38.97 3.60
CA PRO A 782 16.49 -39.22 2.18
C PRO A 782 17.17 -38.20 1.26
N PHE A 783 17.50 -37.01 1.77
CA PHE A 783 18.08 -35.91 1.00
C PHE A 783 19.61 -35.83 1.11
N GLY A 784 20.25 -36.75 1.86
CA GLY A 784 21.71 -36.79 2.00
C GLY A 784 22.32 -35.67 2.85
N ILE A 785 21.52 -35.02 3.69
CA ILE A 785 21.96 -33.90 4.53
C ILE A 785 22.51 -34.46 5.84
N ASN A 786 23.80 -34.23 6.09
CA ASN A 786 24.51 -34.81 7.23
C ASN A 786 24.75 -33.82 8.38
N ASN A 787 24.62 -32.50 8.13
CA ASN A 787 24.85 -31.46 9.13
C ASN A 787 23.63 -30.55 9.22
N PHE A 788 23.01 -30.49 10.40
CA PHE A 788 21.95 -29.54 10.72
C PHE A 788 22.24 -28.93 12.10
N ASN A 789 21.81 -27.69 12.31
CA ASN A 789 22.08 -26.97 13.56
C ASN A 789 20.79 -26.48 14.19
N LEU A 790 20.77 -26.36 15.52
CA LEU A 790 19.67 -25.71 16.20
C LEU A 790 19.59 -24.24 15.76
N ALA A 791 18.43 -23.80 15.28
CA ALA A 791 18.26 -22.43 14.84
C ALA A 791 18.29 -21.49 16.07
N THR A 792 19.24 -20.56 16.12
CA THR A 792 19.20 -19.47 17.10
C THR A 792 18.29 -18.35 16.60
N SER A 793 17.66 -17.60 17.51
CA SER A 793 16.74 -16.49 17.21
C SER A 793 17.36 -15.33 16.39
N LYS A 794 18.68 -15.37 16.13
CA LYS A 794 19.44 -14.43 15.32
C LYS A 794 19.85 -14.97 13.94
N GLN A 795 19.84 -16.29 13.72
CA GLN A 795 20.37 -16.93 12.51
C GLN A 795 19.38 -17.05 11.35
N THR A 796 18.12 -16.66 11.54
CA THR A 796 17.10 -16.73 10.48
C THR A 796 17.29 -15.70 9.36
N ASP A 797 18.16 -14.69 9.54
CA ASP A 797 18.17 -13.49 8.68
C ASP A 797 19.56 -12.94 8.28
N GLU A 798 20.68 -13.28 8.94
CA GLU A 798 21.99 -12.62 8.69
C GLU A 798 22.73 -13.06 7.40
N GLU A 799 22.38 -14.19 6.76
CA GLU A 799 23.13 -14.72 5.59
C GLU A 799 22.48 -14.44 4.22
N TYR A 800 21.20 -14.06 4.19
CA TYR A 800 20.48 -13.73 2.93
C TYR A 800 21.01 -12.47 2.24
N ASP A 801 21.67 -11.60 3.01
CA ASP A 801 22.31 -10.34 2.59
C ASP A 801 23.45 -10.52 1.55
N SER A 802 23.80 -11.76 1.18
CA SER A 802 24.95 -12.08 0.33
C SER A 802 24.63 -12.66 -1.06
N GLN A 803 23.37 -13.00 -1.37
CA GLN A 803 23.05 -13.82 -2.58
C GLN A 803 21.88 -13.30 -3.43
N ILE A 804 21.63 -11.98 -3.47
CA ILE A 804 20.62 -11.42 -4.38
C ILE A 804 21.18 -11.37 -5.81
N ASP A 805 21.00 -12.45 -6.57
CA ASP A 805 20.99 -12.42 -8.04
C ASP A 805 19.59 -12.78 -8.53
N HIS A 806 18.82 -11.77 -8.93
CA HIS A 806 17.48 -11.96 -9.49
C HIS A 806 17.63 -12.46 -10.92
N LYS A 807 17.61 -13.78 -11.13
CA LYS A 807 17.15 -14.34 -12.39
C LYS A 807 15.68 -14.74 -12.24
N PRO A 808 14.74 -14.11 -12.96
CA PRO A 808 13.39 -14.62 -13.04
C PRO A 808 13.45 -16.03 -13.65
N TYR A 809 12.76 -16.99 -13.01
CA TYR A 809 12.41 -18.24 -13.66
C TYR A 809 11.46 -17.91 -14.81
N ASP A 810 11.98 -17.91 -16.05
CA ASP A 810 11.25 -17.53 -17.27
C ASP A 810 10.59 -18.74 -17.95
N GLY A 811 10.61 -19.91 -17.32
CA GLY A 811 9.99 -21.13 -17.85
C GLY A 811 10.59 -21.61 -19.16
N ARG A 812 11.86 -21.27 -19.48
CA ARG A 812 12.53 -21.66 -20.73
C ARG A 812 13.71 -22.62 -20.57
N ASP A 813 14.08 -23.02 -19.37
CA ASP A 813 15.14 -24.02 -19.17
C ASP A 813 14.57 -25.45 -19.14
N ASP A 814 14.09 -25.90 -20.30
CA ASP A 814 14.08 -27.30 -20.79
C ASP A 814 13.38 -27.37 -22.16
N VAL A 815 13.82 -26.55 -23.12
CA VAL A 815 13.39 -26.66 -24.53
C VAL A 815 14.56 -27.20 -25.35
N PRO A 816 14.44 -28.38 -26.01
CA PRO A 816 15.44 -28.90 -26.91
C PRO A 816 15.79 -27.88 -28.01
N SER A 817 17.08 -27.75 -28.31
CA SER A 817 17.73 -26.68 -29.07
C SER A 817 17.42 -26.57 -30.58
N ASN A 818 16.25 -27.04 -31.06
CA ASN A 818 15.94 -27.10 -32.51
C ASN A 818 14.53 -26.59 -32.88
N ILE A 819 14.11 -25.42 -32.41
CA ILE A 819 12.89 -24.76 -32.93
C ILE A 819 13.13 -23.26 -33.09
N GLU A 820 13.21 -22.78 -34.34
CA GLU A 820 13.19 -21.36 -34.68
C GLU A 820 11.77 -20.81 -34.53
N TYR A 821 11.61 -19.72 -33.79
CA TYR A 821 10.34 -18.99 -33.66
C TYR A 821 10.33 -17.79 -34.60
N THR A 822 9.55 -17.88 -35.67
CA THR A 822 8.98 -16.73 -36.36
C THR A 822 7.52 -17.03 -36.62
N ASP A 823 6.60 -16.23 -36.06
CA ASP A 823 5.36 -15.82 -36.73
C ASP A 823 4.55 -14.82 -35.88
N GLU A 824 3.98 -13.82 -36.56
CA GLU A 824 3.27 -12.65 -36.03
C GLU A 824 1.83 -12.97 -35.58
N ILE A 825 1.40 -12.38 -34.46
CA ILE A 825 0.02 -12.45 -33.96
C ILE A 825 -0.83 -11.36 -34.64
N LYS A 826 -1.94 -11.74 -35.29
CA LYS A 826 -3.00 -10.80 -35.71
C LYS A 826 -4.28 -11.05 -34.93
N ILE A 827 -4.91 -9.96 -34.48
CA ILE A 827 -6.15 -9.94 -33.69
C ILE A 827 -7.30 -9.58 -34.63
N ASP A 828 -8.39 -10.35 -34.55
CA ASP A 828 -9.63 -10.13 -35.32
C ASP A 828 -10.56 -9.19 -34.53
N GLU A 829 -10.69 -7.93 -34.97
CA GLU A 829 -11.25 -6.82 -34.19
C GLU A 829 -12.77 -6.93 -33.93
N GLU A 830 -13.50 -7.79 -34.64
CA GLU A 830 -14.95 -7.93 -34.44
C GLU A 830 -15.33 -8.96 -33.36
N THR A 831 -14.46 -9.92 -33.04
CA THR A 831 -14.79 -11.03 -32.12
C THR A 831 -13.94 -11.06 -30.86
N SER A 832 -12.83 -10.31 -30.82
CA SER A 832 -11.82 -10.38 -29.75
C SER A 832 -11.23 -11.79 -29.54
N GLU A 833 -11.38 -12.70 -30.50
CA GLU A 833 -10.73 -14.01 -30.48
C GLU A 833 -9.34 -13.94 -31.14
N ILE A 834 -8.34 -14.53 -30.48
CA ILE A 834 -7.00 -14.70 -31.02
C ILE A 834 -7.02 -15.95 -31.92
N LYS A 835 -7.04 -15.75 -33.24
CA LYS A 835 -6.88 -16.86 -34.19
C LYS A 835 -5.40 -17.15 -34.38
N ILE A 836 -4.94 -18.27 -33.81
CA ILE A 836 -3.67 -18.89 -34.14
C ILE A 836 -3.85 -19.60 -35.49
N SER A 837 -2.97 -19.37 -36.46
CA SER A 837 -3.02 -20.04 -37.76
C SER A 837 -2.93 -21.56 -37.58
N SER A 838 -3.91 -22.25 -38.16
CA SER A 838 -4.15 -23.68 -38.02
C SER A 838 -3.09 -24.52 -38.73
N ASN A 839 -2.41 -25.38 -37.98
CA ASN A 839 -2.05 -26.74 -38.41
C ASN A 839 -1.90 -27.63 -37.17
N PHE A 840 -3.03 -28.01 -36.56
CA PHE A 840 -3.11 -29.15 -35.65
C PHE A 840 -4.47 -29.82 -35.85
N ASP A 841 -4.45 -30.97 -36.54
CA ASP A 841 -5.63 -31.76 -36.89
C ASP A 841 -5.95 -32.76 -35.77
N PHE A 842 -7.16 -32.67 -35.21
CA PHE A 842 -7.71 -33.55 -34.17
C PHE A 842 -8.83 -34.45 -34.71
N THR A 843 -8.67 -35.05 -35.89
CA THR A 843 -9.69 -35.96 -36.41
C THR A 843 -9.13 -37.27 -37.01
N LYS A 844 -9.04 -38.34 -36.21
CA LYS A 844 -9.74 -39.63 -36.41
C LYS A 844 -9.21 -40.81 -35.54
N PRO A 845 -10.03 -41.86 -35.33
CA PRO A 845 -10.11 -42.65 -34.10
C PRO A 845 -9.56 -44.08 -34.24
N GLY A 846 -9.21 -44.69 -33.09
CA GLY A 846 -8.92 -46.11 -32.97
C GLY A 846 -9.89 -46.79 -32.01
N LEU A 847 -10.68 -47.73 -32.55
CA LEU A 847 -11.68 -48.58 -31.90
C LEU A 847 -11.07 -49.53 -30.86
N SER A 848 -11.84 -49.84 -29.80
CA SER A 848 -12.14 -51.23 -29.43
C SER A 848 -13.47 -51.33 -28.68
N GLU A 849 -14.28 -52.31 -29.10
CA GLU A 849 -15.63 -52.63 -28.64
C GLU A 849 -15.64 -53.60 -27.44
N SER A 850 -16.85 -53.80 -26.90
CA SER A 850 -17.33 -54.70 -25.84
C SER A 850 -17.18 -54.14 -24.41
N ASP A 851 -18.21 -54.02 -23.57
CA ASP A 851 -19.40 -54.83 -23.47
C ASP A 851 -20.64 -54.07 -22.95
N LYS A 852 -21.80 -54.60 -23.32
CA LYS A 852 -23.15 -54.12 -23.03
C LYS A 852 -23.53 -54.38 -21.57
N THR A 853 -24.21 -53.42 -20.92
CA THR A 853 -25.50 -53.64 -20.23
C THR A 853 -26.10 -52.33 -19.67
N LYS A 854 -27.32 -52.01 -20.14
CA LYS A 854 -28.36 -51.19 -19.47
C LYS A 854 -29.01 -52.02 -18.35
N PRO A 855 -29.66 -51.45 -17.30
CA PRO A 855 -30.89 -50.63 -17.37
C PRO A 855 -30.87 -49.37 -16.46
N GLU A 856 -31.49 -48.23 -16.77
CA GLU A 856 -32.93 -47.87 -16.87
C GLU A 856 -33.69 -47.67 -15.54
N VAL A 857 -34.23 -46.44 -15.40
CA VAL A 857 -35.41 -45.95 -14.63
C VAL A 857 -35.34 -45.82 -13.08
N LYS A 858 -35.43 -44.58 -12.55
CA LYS A 858 -36.65 -44.04 -11.88
C LYS A 858 -36.46 -42.67 -11.21
N GLU A 859 -37.44 -41.81 -11.47
CA GLU A 859 -37.77 -40.57 -10.78
C GLU A 859 -37.87 -40.74 -9.26
N THR A 860 -37.63 -39.66 -8.50
CA THR A 860 -38.64 -39.13 -7.56
C THR A 860 -38.25 -37.75 -7.03
N LYS A 861 -39.17 -36.80 -7.26
CA LYS A 861 -39.30 -35.54 -6.53
C LYS A 861 -39.58 -35.81 -5.04
N LYS A 862 -38.98 -35.05 -4.13
CA LYS A 862 -39.57 -34.74 -2.81
C LYS A 862 -39.25 -33.31 -2.36
N LYS A 863 -40.33 -32.59 -2.04
CA LYS A 863 -40.39 -31.31 -1.31
C LYS A 863 -40.16 -31.55 0.19
N SER A 864 -39.51 -30.61 0.87
CA SER A 864 -39.83 -30.16 2.25
C SER A 864 -38.89 -29.00 2.60
N VAL A 865 -39.36 -27.75 2.69
CA VAL A 865 -39.99 -27.10 3.88
C VAL A 865 -38.96 -26.61 4.91
N SER A 866 -39.19 -25.38 5.30
CA SER A 866 -38.51 -24.48 6.23
C SER A 866 -38.48 -24.91 7.70
N ARG A 867 -37.49 -24.40 8.44
CA ARG A 867 -37.56 -23.72 9.77
C ARG A 867 -36.11 -23.39 10.20
N LYS A 868 -35.75 -22.12 10.43
CA LYS A 868 -35.89 -21.36 11.69
C LYS A 868 -35.40 -22.15 12.91
N THR A 869 -34.13 -21.94 13.26
CA THR A 869 -33.62 -21.40 14.54
C THR A 869 -32.20 -20.94 14.32
#